data_AF-A0A084W106-F1
#
_entry.id   AF-A0A084W106-F1
#
_cell.length_a   1.000
_cell.length_b   1.000
_cell.length_c   1.000
_cell.angle_alpha   90.00
_cell.angle_beta   90.00
_cell.angle_gamma   90.00
#
_symmetry.space_group_name_H-M   'P 1'
#
loop_
_entity.id
_entity.type
_entity.pdbx_description
1 polymer ?
#
loop_
_entity_poly.entity_id
_entity_poly.type
_entity_poly.pdbx_seq_one_letter_code
_entity_poly.pdbx_strand_id
1 'polypeptide(L)'
;MLKILRNGPVPRSKPLKQVRFGGDGSSPSQARVVVAGAGLLGNSVAYHLADNGWSNVVVLDQSKVGSGTSHFGSGTIGLFKPTPERNIVVESVKLYHKLQQQGHEIGLRRCGSLNLAQTHDRMIALQRRAAYILPTGMQCELVDSETVKKLHPFLHTEDLQGAVYVPDDCIADPAAVVQVLADEAKRMGVKYFEGCEVKYIKTKNGRVDAVETDVGTISCEYFVNCSGMWARELGLKCKPPVRIPAYPAQHYYALTPNIDLPTDDDNLLPCVRDYDSNLYVRQLDQSLLIGWFEKEAKPAFEETKDIPKEWQSHLHQDARHCAPLWEKAVDRLPVLRDMSMPTVRNSPDNFTPDGRLIFGESAEVKNYFVACGMNGNPLQGSGGVGKALAEWIISGKPTIDMLPFNVQRFLDLHNNRQYLQQRIREVVGRQYAILYPNQSEYKFSRKLRCSPLYSVLEARGAVFGTKMGYERALYFDADYRRGDPLPSLPEGSFYKPKFFHNMEKEYQACAQHVGIIDISSFSKIEIKPGVQSEMASGGNPVLNYLQKMCANDVNITVGHIVHTGMLNDRGGYENDCMLIRQSDDSYFMISPSSQQTRIYEWMSRNLPTDGSVMLNDVTSMYTVINVVGPKSTPLMSELSNSDVRLAPFTYKKLNIGYASDVMIMSFTHTGMPGYCLYVPSEYALHVYDRLMTVGRDYGARDVGTLTQRFLRIDKFIPFWGDELTSMTTPFEAGVFYSVRLDKKENFIGRQALERQKRDGLKKRLVLFHVEDIDIEKDVWPWGGEPLYRNSEFCGTVTSAGYGFASEKLVCLGYISRPESNAQLPITTEFIMDKDAVYHIDIAGKRFRLAQHIHPKAALACAIEREHRSKSYRPTVVKVKKQYQKTSRN
;
A
#
# COMPACT_ATOMS: atom_id res chain seq x y z
N MET A 1 26.48 -35.59 -34.95
CA MET A 1 27.88 -35.15 -35.19
C MET A 1 28.10 -33.92 -34.34
N LEU A 2 28.82 -34.06 -33.21
CA LEU A 2 29.03 -33.03 -32.19
C LEU A 2 29.95 -31.89 -32.69
N LYS A 3 29.54 -30.61 -32.54
CA LYS A 3 30.41 -29.47 -32.16
C LYS A 3 29.61 -28.14 -32.01
N ILE A 4 29.96 -27.38 -30.96
CA ILE A 4 29.53 -26.01 -30.57
C ILE A 4 28.13 -26.01 -29.91
N LEU A 5 27.93 -25.85 -28.59
CA LEU A 5 28.53 -24.95 -27.61
C LEU A 5 29.00 -25.72 -26.36
N ARG A 6 30.31 -25.85 -26.18
CA ARG A 6 30.89 -26.08 -24.84
C ARG A 6 30.87 -24.73 -24.13
N ASN A 7 30.22 -24.66 -22.97
CA ASN A 7 30.59 -23.67 -21.97
C ASN A 7 32.07 -23.89 -21.67
N GLY A 8 32.94 -23.01 -22.17
CA GLY A 8 34.32 -22.97 -21.72
C GLY A 8 34.36 -22.74 -20.21
N PRO A 9 35.42 -23.16 -19.51
CA PRO A 9 35.64 -22.69 -18.15
C PRO A 9 35.59 -21.16 -18.17
N VAL A 10 34.81 -20.58 -17.25
CA VAL A 10 34.80 -19.14 -16.99
C VAL A 10 36.27 -18.70 -16.97
N PRO A 11 36.70 -17.75 -17.82
CA PRO A 11 38.08 -17.30 -17.78
C PRO A 11 38.37 -16.88 -16.34
N ARG A 12 39.38 -17.48 -15.70
CA ARG A 12 39.91 -16.97 -14.44
C ARG A 12 40.13 -15.49 -14.67
N SER A 13 39.31 -14.66 -14.02
CA SER A 13 39.40 -13.22 -14.17
C SER A 13 40.84 -12.83 -13.91
N LYS A 14 41.44 -12.04 -14.82
CA LYS A 14 42.63 -11.28 -14.42
C LYS A 14 42.27 -10.59 -13.10
N PRO A 15 43.13 -10.63 -12.07
CA PRO A 15 42.84 -9.92 -10.84
C PRO A 15 42.47 -8.49 -11.20
N LEU A 16 41.26 -8.07 -10.83
CA LEU A 16 40.82 -6.69 -11.00
C LEU A 16 41.91 -5.83 -10.34
N LYS A 17 42.39 -4.78 -11.02
CA LYS A 17 43.38 -3.87 -10.44
C LYS A 17 42.84 -3.40 -9.10
N GLN A 18 43.60 -3.62 -8.02
CA GLN A 18 43.26 -3.08 -6.70
C GLN A 18 43.33 -1.56 -6.77
N VAL A 19 42.19 -0.93 -6.99
CA VAL A 19 42.03 0.52 -6.77
C VAL A 19 42.04 0.72 -5.26
N ARG A 20 42.83 1.67 -4.74
CA ARG A 20 42.74 2.11 -3.33
C ARG A 20 42.20 3.53 -3.31
N PHE A 21 41.12 3.79 -2.58
CA PHE A 21 40.61 5.14 -2.42
C PHE A 21 41.59 6.02 -1.62
N GLY A 22 42.03 7.14 -2.21
CA GLY A 22 42.82 8.18 -1.54
C GLY A 22 44.34 8.00 -1.55
N GLY A 23 44.89 7.02 -2.29
CA GLY A 23 46.33 6.71 -2.28
C GLY A 23 47.16 7.23 -3.45
N ASP A 24 46.57 7.45 -4.64
CA ASP A 24 47.33 7.72 -5.88
C ASP A 24 46.72 8.77 -6.82
N GLY A 25 45.73 9.54 -6.36
CA GLY A 25 45.08 10.61 -7.14
C GLY A 25 44.10 10.15 -8.22
N SER A 26 43.97 8.84 -8.48
CA SER A 26 43.07 8.28 -9.51
C SER A 26 41.66 7.90 -9.00
N SER A 27 41.51 7.77 -7.68
CA SER A 27 40.30 7.28 -7.00
C SER A 27 39.62 8.38 -6.16
N PRO A 28 38.29 8.56 -6.20
CA PRO A 28 37.59 9.61 -5.46
C PRO A 28 37.58 9.33 -3.94
N SER A 29 38.09 10.26 -3.14
CA SER A 29 37.89 10.28 -1.68
C SER A 29 36.55 10.92 -1.28
N GLN A 30 35.88 11.60 -2.21
CA GLN A 30 34.60 12.26 -2.02
C GLN A 30 33.73 12.10 -3.26
N ALA A 31 32.44 11.84 -3.04
CA ALA A 31 31.39 11.82 -4.06
C ALA A 31 30.19 12.64 -3.57
N ARG A 32 29.35 13.13 -4.48
CA ARG A 32 28.07 13.73 -4.07
C ARG A 32 27.08 12.62 -3.74
N VAL A 33 26.96 11.64 -4.64
CA VAL A 33 26.08 10.48 -4.50
C VAL A 33 26.87 9.20 -4.67
N VAL A 34 26.70 8.25 -3.75
CA VAL A 34 27.20 6.87 -3.89
C VAL A 34 26.01 5.93 -4.08
N VAL A 35 26.03 5.15 -5.16
CA VAL A 35 25.03 4.12 -5.47
C VAL A 35 25.67 2.75 -5.26
N ALA A 36 25.06 1.91 -4.41
CA ALA A 36 25.51 0.54 -4.18
C ALA A 36 24.70 -0.44 -5.03
N GLY A 37 25.38 -1.16 -5.93
CA GLY A 37 24.82 -2.12 -6.87
C GLY A 37 24.73 -1.57 -8.29
N ALA A 38 25.37 -2.24 -9.25
CA ALA A 38 25.38 -1.91 -10.68
C ALA A 38 24.45 -2.82 -11.51
N GLY A 39 23.29 -3.17 -10.93
CA GLY A 39 22.17 -3.77 -11.65
C GLY A 39 21.28 -2.73 -12.34
N LEU A 40 20.14 -3.16 -12.89
CA LEU A 40 19.20 -2.28 -13.61
C LEU A 40 18.83 -1.01 -12.82
N LEU A 41 18.45 -1.16 -11.55
CA LEU A 41 18.03 -0.04 -10.71
C LEU A 41 19.18 0.96 -10.45
N GLY A 42 20.34 0.47 -10.05
CA GLY A 42 21.48 1.33 -9.74
C GLY A 42 22.00 2.08 -10.96
N ASN A 43 22.07 1.41 -12.12
CA ASN A 43 22.44 2.06 -13.38
C ASN A 43 21.38 3.05 -13.84
N SER A 44 20.09 2.77 -13.64
CA SER A 44 19.02 3.70 -13.98
C SER A 44 19.05 4.96 -13.09
N VAL A 45 19.26 4.82 -11.78
CA VAL A 45 19.44 5.96 -10.87
C VAL A 45 20.66 6.80 -11.29
N ALA A 46 21.80 6.15 -11.54
CA ALA A 46 23.02 6.83 -11.97
C ALA A 46 22.84 7.57 -13.31
N TYR A 47 22.22 6.91 -14.30
CA TYR A 47 21.85 7.51 -15.59
C TYR A 47 21.01 8.76 -15.40
N HIS A 48 19.91 8.68 -14.63
CA HIS A 48 19.00 9.82 -14.48
C HIS A 48 19.59 10.97 -13.65
N LEU A 49 20.43 10.69 -12.66
CA LEU A 49 21.18 11.74 -11.97
C LEU A 49 22.09 12.49 -12.96
N ALA A 50 22.83 11.75 -13.79
CA ALA A 50 23.75 12.33 -14.77
C ALA A 50 23.02 13.05 -15.93
N ASP A 51 21.91 12.51 -16.43
CA ASP A 51 21.04 13.13 -17.46
C ASP A 51 20.42 14.45 -16.97
N ASN A 52 20.26 14.61 -15.66
CA ASN A 52 19.86 15.88 -15.01
C ASN A 52 21.06 16.77 -14.60
N GLY A 53 22.26 16.50 -15.12
CA GLY A 53 23.45 17.32 -14.95
C GLY A 53 24.16 17.16 -13.60
N TRP A 54 23.80 16.18 -12.78
CA TRP A 54 24.55 15.91 -11.54
C TRP A 54 25.84 15.16 -11.84
N SER A 55 26.96 15.88 -11.78
CA SER A 55 28.30 15.31 -11.78
C SER A 55 28.71 14.81 -10.38
N ASN A 56 29.78 14.01 -10.30
CA ASN A 56 30.31 13.43 -9.06
C ASN A 56 29.41 12.35 -8.42
N VAL A 57 28.91 11.44 -9.26
CA VAL A 57 28.21 10.22 -8.85
C VAL A 57 29.15 9.04 -8.96
N VAL A 58 29.14 8.16 -7.95
CA VAL A 58 29.94 6.94 -7.89
C VAL A 58 29.02 5.73 -7.78
N VAL A 59 29.23 4.71 -8.62
CA VAL A 59 28.56 3.41 -8.54
C VAL A 59 29.57 2.37 -8.07
N LEU A 60 29.21 1.62 -7.03
CA LEU A 60 30.03 0.56 -6.44
C LEU A 60 29.32 -0.79 -6.65
N ASP A 61 30.05 -1.81 -7.12
CA ASP A 61 29.56 -3.17 -7.19
C ASP A 61 30.61 -4.16 -6.67
N GLN A 62 30.19 -5.11 -5.83
CA GLN A 62 31.08 -6.13 -5.27
C GLN A 62 31.63 -7.09 -6.34
N SER A 63 30.97 -7.17 -7.49
CA SER A 63 31.33 -8.00 -8.64
C SER A 63 31.47 -7.11 -9.87
N LYS A 64 30.75 -7.41 -10.96
CA LYS A 64 30.74 -6.62 -12.20
C LYS A 64 29.35 -6.06 -12.48
N VAL A 65 29.26 -5.05 -13.35
CA VAL A 65 28.00 -4.52 -13.88
C VAL A 65 27.08 -5.67 -14.33
N GLY A 66 25.87 -5.73 -13.77
CA GLY A 66 24.87 -6.76 -14.10
C GLY A 66 25.04 -8.14 -13.46
N SER A 67 26.02 -8.35 -12.57
CA SER A 67 26.31 -9.68 -11.98
C SER A 67 25.26 -10.21 -10.98
N GLY A 68 24.33 -9.36 -10.55
CA GLY A 68 23.22 -9.74 -9.68
C GLY A 68 22.10 -10.49 -10.43
N THR A 69 20.85 -10.31 -10.02
CA THR A 69 19.70 -11.02 -10.63
C THR A 69 19.19 -10.37 -11.92
N SER A 70 19.69 -9.19 -12.28
CA SER A 70 19.15 -8.37 -13.37
C SER A 70 19.18 -9.02 -14.76
N HIS A 71 20.08 -9.99 -14.99
CA HIS A 71 20.19 -10.69 -16.28
C HIS A 71 19.27 -11.92 -16.39
N PHE A 72 18.58 -12.34 -15.33
CA PHE A 72 17.63 -13.48 -15.36
C PHE A 72 16.19 -13.07 -15.70
N GLY A 73 15.91 -11.78 -15.86
CA GLY A 73 14.56 -11.29 -16.11
C GLY A 73 13.96 -11.86 -17.40
N SER A 74 12.63 -12.02 -17.42
CA SER A 74 11.91 -12.58 -18.58
C SER A 74 11.99 -11.72 -19.85
N GLY A 75 12.43 -10.46 -19.75
CA GLY A 75 12.45 -9.50 -20.85
C GLY A 75 11.11 -8.83 -21.13
N THR A 76 10.03 -9.27 -20.48
CA THR A 76 8.68 -8.74 -20.73
C THR A 76 8.46 -7.36 -20.08
N ILE A 77 7.76 -6.48 -20.79
CA ILE A 77 7.36 -5.14 -20.35
C ILE A 77 5.86 -4.98 -20.63
N GLY A 78 5.06 -5.13 -19.57
CA GLY A 78 3.60 -5.08 -19.70
C GLY A 78 2.96 -3.91 -18.97
N LEU A 79 2.11 -3.18 -19.68
CA LEU A 79 1.44 -1.96 -19.25
C LEU A 79 0.09 -2.22 -18.55
N PHE A 80 -0.47 -3.43 -18.68
CA PHE A 80 -1.75 -3.82 -18.08
C PHE A 80 -1.67 -4.04 -16.55
N LYS A 81 -1.36 -2.98 -15.81
CA LYS A 81 -1.10 -2.94 -14.36
C LYS A 81 -1.91 -1.83 -13.67
N PRO A 82 -2.12 -1.91 -12.35
CA PRO A 82 -2.71 -0.82 -11.57
C PRO A 82 -2.03 0.52 -11.84
N THR A 83 -2.81 1.61 -11.79
CA THR A 83 -2.38 2.95 -12.25
C THR A 83 -1.04 3.41 -11.69
N PRO A 84 -0.73 3.31 -10.38
CA PRO A 84 0.56 3.77 -9.88
C PRO A 84 1.73 3.00 -10.50
N GLU A 85 1.67 1.67 -10.51
CA GLU A 85 2.71 0.80 -11.06
C GLU A 85 2.85 1.02 -12.57
N ARG A 86 1.73 1.16 -13.28
CA ARG A 86 1.72 1.44 -14.72
C ARG A 86 2.43 2.74 -15.05
N ASN A 87 2.22 3.79 -14.28
CA ASN A 87 2.89 5.08 -14.52
C ASN A 87 4.41 4.94 -14.42
N ILE A 88 4.92 4.13 -13.49
CA ILE A 88 6.36 3.79 -13.41
C ILE A 88 6.80 3.03 -14.67
N VAL A 89 6.05 2.03 -15.11
CA VAL A 89 6.40 1.23 -16.30
C VAL A 89 6.38 2.08 -17.58
N VAL A 90 5.43 3.00 -17.73
CA VAL A 90 5.35 3.94 -18.86
C VAL A 90 6.63 4.77 -18.96
N GLU A 91 7.15 5.26 -17.83
CA GLU A 91 8.42 6.01 -17.83
C GLU A 91 9.63 5.12 -18.19
N SER A 92 9.62 3.84 -17.80
CA SER A 92 10.64 2.88 -18.28
C SER A 92 10.56 2.67 -19.80
N VAL A 93 9.36 2.50 -20.35
CA VAL A 93 9.16 2.34 -21.81
C VAL A 93 9.66 3.57 -22.57
N LYS A 94 9.34 4.78 -22.10
CA LYS A 94 9.86 6.03 -22.67
C LYS A 94 11.39 6.08 -22.68
N LEU A 95 12.03 5.69 -21.57
CA LEU A 95 13.49 5.62 -21.48
C LEU A 95 14.06 4.64 -22.50
N TYR A 96 13.50 3.44 -22.59
CA TYR A 96 14.01 2.41 -23.50
C TYR A 96 13.83 2.81 -24.97
N HIS A 97 12.72 3.44 -25.35
CA HIS A 97 12.57 4.03 -26.68
C HIS A 97 13.62 5.13 -26.94
N LYS A 98 13.88 6.02 -25.97
CA LYS A 98 14.94 7.05 -26.09
C LYS A 98 16.29 6.39 -26.37
N LEU A 99 16.67 5.36 -25.62
CA LEU A 99 17.94 4.65 -25.81
C LEU A 99 18.03 3.97 -27.18
N GLN A 100 16.96 3.31 -27.62
CA GLN A 100 16.93 2.67 -28.94
C GLN A 100 17.03 3.69 -30.08
N GLN A 101 16.35 4.85 -29.96
CA GLN A 101 16.44 5.96 -30.92
C GLN A 101 17.85 6.59 -30.97
N GLN A 102 18.62 6.50 -29.89
CA GLN A 102 20.02 6.90 -29.84
C GLN A 102 20.97 5.88 -30.51
N GLY A 103 20.45 4.77 -31.02
CA GLY A 103 21.21 3.75 -31.73
C GLY A 103 21.68 2.58 -30.85
N HIS A 104 21.20 2.46 -29.61
CA HIS A 104 21.55 1.33 -28.74
C HIS A 104 20.69 0.09 -29.06
N GLU A 105 21.36 -1.04 -29.28
CA GLU A 105 20.71 -2.34 -29.50
C GLU A 105 20.29 -2.97 -28.16
N ILE A 106 19.13 -2.58 -27.65
CA ILE A 106 18.55 -3.11 -26.40
C ILE A 106 17.49 -4.19 -26.62
N GLY A 107 17.29 -4.61 -27.87
CA GLY A 107 16.30 -5.63 -28.24
C GLY A 107 14.85 -5.24 -27.97
N LEU A 108 14.55 -3.93 -27.84
CA LEU A 108 13.20 -3.44 -27.59
C LEU A 108 12.32 -3.67 -28.82
N ARG A 109 11.27 -4.49 -28.66
CA ARG A 109 10.32 -4.83 -29.71
C ARG A 109 8.91 -4.85 -29.15
N ARG A 110 7.96 -4.35 -29.94
CA ARG A 110 6.53 -4.37 -29.61
C ARG A 110 5.94 -5.69 -30.11
N CYS A 111 5.48 -6.54 -29.20
CA CYS A 111 4.85 -7.82 -29.54
C CYS A 111 3.39 -7.89 -29.04
N GLY A 112 2.98 -6.95 -28.19
CA GLY A 112 1.72 -7.01 -27.46
C GLY A 112 1.71 -8.10 -26.38
N SER A 113 0.60 -8.17 -25.65
CA SER A 113 0.36 -9.23 -24.66
C SER A 113 -1.08 -9.69 -24.60
N LEU A 114 -1.28 -10.96 -24.28
CA LEU A 114 -2.56 -11.61 -24.02
C LEU A 114 -2.67 -11.93 -22.52
N ASN A 115 -3.66 -11.33 -21.87
CA ASN A 115 -3.96 -11.51 -20.45
C ASN A 115 -5.19 -12.43 -20.36
N LEU A 116 -4.99 -13.70 -20.04
CA LEU A 116 -6.02 -14.75 -20.18
C LEU A 116 -6.92 -14.86 -18.94
N ALA A 117 -8.18 -15.26 -19.19
CA ALA A 117 -9.14 -15.64 -18.16
C ALA A 117 -9.71 -17.04 -18.41
N GLN A 118 -9.42 -17.97 -17.50
CA GLN A 118 -10.04 -19.32 -17.49
C GLN A 118 -11.37 -19.32 -16.73
N THR A 119 -11.52 -18.38 -15.78
CA THR A 119 -12.69 -18.30 -14.91
C THR A 119 -13.48 -17.02 -15.13
N HIS A 120 -14.78 -17.06 -14.81
CA HIS A 120 -15.66 -15.89 -14.91
C HIS A 120 -15.16 -14.73 -14.04
N ASP A 121 -14.76 -15.02 -12.80
CA ASP A 121 -14.21 -14.01 -11.90
C ASP A 121 -12.89 -13.42 -12.40
N ARG A 122 -12.04 -14.23 -13.07
CA ARG A 122 -10.86 -13.68 -13.73
C ARG A 122 -11.25 -12.70 -14.83
N MET A 123 -12.26 -13.05 -15.64
CA MET A 123 -12.74 -12.17 -16.70
C MET A 123 -13.27 -10.84 -16.13
N ILE A 124 -14.02 -10.87 -15.03
CA ILE A 124 -14.44 -9.66 -14.29
C ILE A 124 -13.23 -8.85 -13.83
N ALA A 125 -12.21 -9.50 -13.26
CA ALA A 125 -11.00 -8.81 -12.81
C ALA A 125 -10.26 -8.09 -13.96
N LEU A 126 -10.19 -8.73 -15.15
CA LEU A 126 -9.60 -8.14 -16.35
C LEU A 126 -10.48 -7.02 -16.93
N GLN A 127 -11.80 -7.19 -16.96
CA GLN A 127 -12.77 -6.17 -17.38
C GLN A 127 -12.69 -4.91 -16.52
N ARG A 128 -12.69 -5.08 -15.19
CA ARG A 128 -12.48 -3.97 -14.25
C ARG A 128 -11.16 -3.27 -14.51
N ARG A 129 -10.13 -4.04 -14.87
CA ARG A 129 -8.82 -3.49 -15.22
C ARG A 129 -8.85 -2.69 -16.52
N ALA A 130 -9.44 -3.22 -17.57
CA ALA A 130 -9.60 -2.53 -18.83
C ALA A 130 -10.41 -1.24 -18.67
N ALA A 131 -11.51 -1.27 -17.91
CA ALA A 131 -12.37 -0.11 -17.68
C ALA A 131 -11.63 1.10 -17.11
N TYR A 132 -10.68 0.93 -16.17
CA TYR A 132 -9.89 2.06 -15.67
C TYR A 132 -8.73 2.47 -16.59
N ILE A 133 -8.27 1.59 -17.48
CA ILE A 133 -7.12 1.84 -18.37
C ILE A 133 -7.55 2.62 -19.61
N LEU A 134 -8.68 2.24 -20.23
CA LEU A 134 -9.16 2.81 -21.48
C LEU A 134 -9.25 4.36 -21.46
N PRO A 135 -9.77 5.02 -20.40
CA PRO A 135 -9.85 6.47 -20.37
C PRO A 135 -8.51 7.20 -20.34
N THR A 136 -7.40 6.49 -20.09
CA THR A 136 -6.06 7.10 -20.10
C THR A 136 -5.40 7.07 -21.48
N GLY A 137 -6.15 6.71 -22.52
CA GLY A 137 -5.68 6.63 -23.91
C GLY A 137 -4.85 5.39 -24.25
N MET A 138 -4.66 4.48 -23.29
CA MET A 138 -3.93 3.22 -23.51
C MET A 138 -4.85 2.21 -24.18
N GLN A 139 -4.37 1.59 -25.25
CA GLN A 139 -5.14 0.60 -25.99
C GLN A 139 -5.16 -0.73 -25.24
N CYS A 140 -6.35 -1.26 -25.01
CA CYS A 140 -6.55 -2.64 -24.63
C CYS A 140 -7.90 -3.13 -25.14
N GLU A 141 -7.96 -4.39 -25.58
CA GLU A 141 -9.12 -4.96 -26.24
C GLU A 141 -9.55 -6.22 -25.53
N LEU A 142 -10.86 -6.34 -25.27
CA LEU A 142 -11.43 -7.61 -24.85
C LEU A 142 -11.56 -8.49 -26.07
N VAL A 143 -10.98 -9.70 -25.99
CA VAL A 143 -10.94 -10.64 -27.11
C VAL A 143 -11.48 -11.99 -26.69
N ASP A 144 -12.18 -12.67 -27.60
CA ASP A 144 -12.68 -14.02 -27.42
C ASP A 144 -11.60 -15.08 -27.68
N SER A 145 -11.92 -16.34 -27.39
CA SER A 145 -10.99 -17.47 -27.57
C SER A 145 -10.55 -17.68 -29.01
N GLU A 146 -11.41 -17.39 -30.00
CA GLU A 146 -11.07 -17.49 -31.43
C GLU A 146 -10.02 -16.45 -31.82
N THR A 147 -10.19 -15.20 -31.36
CA THR A 147 -9.23 -14.12 -31.59
C THR A 147 -7.91 -14.40 -30.87
N VAL A 148 -7.95 -14.94 -29.64
CA VAL A 148 -6.73 -15.40 -28.93
C VAL A 148 -5.99 -16.45 -29.76
N LYS A 149 -6.70 -17.43 -30.33
CA LYS A 149 -6.10 -18.49 -31.16
C LYS A 149 -5.49 -17.94 -32.45
N LYS A 150 -6.11 -16.94 -33.07
CA LYS A 150 -5.55 -16.23 -34.24
C LYS A 150 -4.26 -15.48 -33.89
N LEU A 151 -4.25 -14.76 -32.78
CA LEU A 151 -3.09 -13.97 -32.32
C LEU A 151 -1.93 -14.84 -31.82
N HIS A 152 -2.23 -15.99 -31.22
CA HIS A 152 -1.21 -16.92 -30.71
C HIS A 152 -1.58 -18.39 -30.99
N PRO A 153 -1.30 -18.92 -32.19
CA PRO A 153 -1.77 -20.23 -32.67
C PRO A 153 -1.38 -21.43 -31.82
N PHE A 154 -0.32 -21.31 -31.00
CA PHE A 154 0.16 -22.38 -30.13
C PHE A 154 -0.65 -22.58 -28.84
N LEU A 155 -1.56 -21.65 -28.50
CA LEU A 155 -2.35 -21.76 -27.27
C LEU A 155 -3.50 -22.76 -27.42
N HIS A 156 -3.72 -23.54 -26.37
CA HIS A 156 -5.03 -24.12 -26.07
C HIS A 156 -5.96 -22.99 -25.60
N THR A 157 -7.15 -22.87 -26.17
CA THR A 157 -8.06 -21.73 -25.92
C THR A 157 -9.50 -22.14 -25.62
N GLU A 158 -9.83 -23.43 -25.67
CA GLU A 158 -11.21 -23.93 -25.53
C GLU A 158 -11.74 -23.78 -24.10
N ASP A 159 -10.84 -23.71 -23.11
CA ASP A 159 -11.14 -23.53 -21.69
C ASP A 159 -11.28 -22.05 -21.27
N LEU A 160 -11.01 -21.10 -22.17
CA LEU A 160 -10.98 -19.68 -21.85
C LEU A 160 -12.38 -19.05 -21.89
N GLN A 161 -12.67 -18.23 -20.87
CA GLN A 161 -13.81 -17.29 -20.91
C GLN A 161 -13.52 -16.11 -21.85
N GLY A 162 -12.24 -15.77 -22.05
CA GLY A 162 -11.78 -14.68 -22.88
C GLY A 162 -10.39 -14.19 -22.47
N ALA A 163 -9.96 -13.06 -23.02
CA ALA A 163 -8.72 -12.40 -22.65
C ALA A 163 -8.80 -10.88 -22.85
N VAL A 164 -7.76 -10.18 -22.35
CA VAL A 164 -7.48 -8.80 -22.74
C VAL A 164 -6.17 -8.74 -23.52
N TYR A 165 -6.25 -8.29 -24.76
CA TYR A 165 -5.10 -8.01 -25.62
C TYR A 165 -4.61 -6.57 -25.40
N VAL A 166 -3.30 -6.40 -25.23
CA VAL A 166 -2.66 -5.09 -25.05
C VAL A 166 -1.57 -4.95 -26.10
N PRO A 167 -1.82 -4.24 -27.22
CA PRO A 167 -0.90 -4.24 -28.36
C PRO A 167 0.37 -3.43 -28.08
N ASP A 168 0.36 -2.46 -27.16
CA ASP A 168 1.50 -1.60 -26.82
C ASP A 168 2.53 -2.28 -25.90
N ASP A 169 2.28 -3.52 -25.45
CA ASP A 169 3.23 -4.26 -24.61
C ASP A 169 4.47 -4.69 -25.40
N CYS A 170 5.62 -4.68 -24.72
CA CYS A 170 6.93 -4.86 -25.35
C CYS A 170 7.74 -5.98 -24.69
N ILE A 171 8.80 -6.39 -25.38
CA ILE A 171 9.94 -7.14 -24.84
C ILE A 171 11.22 -6.34 -25.03
N ALA A 172 12.21 -6.54 -24.16
CA ALA A 172 13.58 -6.04 -24.33
C ALA A 172 14.58 -7.02 -23.73
N ASP A 173 15.86 -6.93 -24.11
CA ASP A 173 16.94 -7.70 -23.49
C ASP A 173 17.38 -7.03 -22.17
N PRO A 174 17.12 -7.65 -20.99
CA PRO A 174 17.52 -7.09 -19.72
C PRO A 174 19.02 -6.87 -19.59
N ALA A 175 19.85 -7.77 -20.14
CA ALA A 175 21.30 -7.68 -20.04
C ALA A 175 21.83 -6.51 -20.87
N ALA A 176 21.31 -6.32 -22.09
CA ALA A 176 21.66 -5.18 -22.94
C ALA A 176 21.27 -3.84 -22.28
N VAL A 177 20.06 -3.73 -21.74
CA VAL A 177 19.59 -2.51 -21.04
C VAL A 177 20.49 -2.17 -19.85
N VAL A 178 20.91 -3.17 -19.05
CA VAL A 178 21.85 -2.94 -17.93
C VAL A 178 23.15 -2.32 -18.41
N GLN A 179 23.75 -2.86 -19.48
CA GLN A 179 25.04 -2.40 -20.00
C GLN A 179 24.92 -1.01 -20.60
N VAL A 180 23.90 -0.78 -21.46
CA VAL A 180 23.66 0.52 -22.09
C VAL A 180 23.46 1.62 -21.06
N LEU A 181 22.67 1.39 -20.01
CA LEU A 181 22.50 2.38 -18.94
C LEU A 181 23.82 2.68 -18.22
N ALA A 182 24.63 1.66 -17.94
CA ALA A 182 25.94 1.86 -17.31
C ALA A 182 26.89 2.66 -18.20
N ASP A 183 26.92 2.36 -19.49
CA ASP A 183 27.83 3.01 -20.44
C ASP A 183 27.42 4.45 -20.73
N GLU A 184 26.13 4.74 -20.86
CA GLU A 184 25.63 6.11 -20.97
C GLU A 184 25.89 6.92 -19.69
N ALA A 185 25.70 6.32 -18.50
CA ALA A 185 26.06 6.96 -17.24
C ALA A 185 27.56 7.29 -17.18
N LYS A 186 28.45 6.35 -17.57
CA LYS A 186 29.90 6.59 -17.65
C LYS A 186 30.23 7.71 -18.64
N ARG A 187 29.59 7.72 -19.82
CA ARG A 187 29.76 8.76 -20.85
C ARG A 187 29.40 10.15 -20.32
N MET A 188 28.42 10.23 -19.43
CA MET A 188 28.02 11.46 -18.72
C MET A 188 28.86 11.75 -17.45
N GLY A 189 29.91 10.97 -17.18
CA GLY A 189 30.89 11.26 -16.12
C GLY A 189 30.66 10.54 -14.79
N VAL A 190 29.74 9.57 -14.72
CA VAL A 190 29.60 8.69 -13.54
C VAL A 190 30.80 7.76 -13.43
N LYS A 191 31.35 7.63 -12.21
CA LYS A 191 32.50 6.74 -11.95
C LYS A 191 32.02 5.37 -11.44
N TYR A 192 32.54 4.30 -12.01
CA TYR A 192 32.20 2.93 -11.64
C TYR A 192 33.39 2.23 -10.98
N PHE A 193 33.16 1.50 -9.88
CA PHE A 193 34.14 0.65 -9.22
C PHE A 193 33.57 -0.76 -9.03
N GLU A 194 33.99 -1.67 -9.91
CA GLU A 194 33.70 -3.10 -9.86
C GLU A 194 34.69 -3.81 -8.92
N GLY A 195 34.27 -4.92 -8.30
CA GLY A 195 35.07 -5.63 -7.30
C GLY A 195 35.25 -4.85 -5.98
N CYS A 196 34.29 -3.97 -5.66
CA CYS A 196 34.33 -3.11 -4.48
C CYS A 196 33.12 -3.41 -3.56
N GLU A 197 33.35 -4.08 -2.43
CA GLU A 197 32.29 -4.40 -1.47
C GLU A 197 32.04 -3.22 -0.53
N VAL A 198 30.79 -2.73 -0.49
CA VAL A 198 30.35 -1.82 0.57
C VAL A 198 30.23 -2.57 1.89
N LYS A 199 31.02 -2.16 2.88
CA LYS A 199 31.07 -2.77 4.22
C LYS A 199 30.16 -2.08 5.21
N TYR A 200 30.09 -0.75 5.18
CA TYR A 200 29.36 0.01 6.19
C TYR A 200 28.97 1.40 5.70
N ILE A 201 27.80 1.90 6.11
CA ILE A 201 27.38 3.28 5.86
C ILE A 201 27.58 4.09 7.14
N LYS A 202 28.47 5.07 7.08
CA LYS A 202 28.73 6.00 8.18
C LYS A 202 27.70 7.12 8.17
N THR A 203 27.19 7.44 9.35
CA THR A 203 26.22 8.51 9.57
C THR A 203 26.79 9.54 10.53
N LYS A 204 26.36 10.79 10.36
CA LYS A 204 26.67 11.90 11.25
C LYS A 204 25.42 12.75 11.41
N ASN A 205 25.01 12.99 12.65
CA ASN A 205 23.80 13.76 12.99
C ASN A 205 22.54 13.24 12.27
N GLY A 206 22.34 11.92 12.25
CA GLY A 206 21.16 11.28 11.63
C GLY A 206 21.12 11.34 10.10
N ARG A 207 22.23 11.67 9.44
CA ARG A 207 22.35 11.77 7.97
C ARG A 207 23.52 10.94 7.48
N VAL A 208 23.48 10.50 6.22
CA VAL A 208 24.63 9.93 5.52
C VAL A 208 25.83 10.88 5.58
N ASP A 209 27.02 10.30 5.83
CA ASP A 209 28.29 11.03 5.90
C ASP A 209 29.36 10.41 4.98
N ALA A 210 29.49 9.08 5.00
CA ALA A 210 30.47 8.36 4.17
C ALA A 210 30.10 6.88 3.96
N VAL A 211 30.70 6.26 2.96
CA VAL A 211 30.59 4.84 2.66
C VAL A 211 31.95 4.17 2.85
N GLU A 212 32.02 3.19 3.74
CA GLU A 212 33.20 2.36 3.95
C GLU A 212 33.15 1.13 3.04
N THR A 213 34.25 0.87 2.34
CA THR A 213 34.43 -0.24 1.42
C THR A 213 35.68 -1.04 1.79
N ASP A 214 35.89 -2.19 1.16
CA ASP A 214 37.13 -2.99 1.28
C ASP A 214 38.38 -2.31 0.72
N VAL A 215 38.22 -1.27 -0.10
CA VAL A 215 39.33 -0.55 -0.75
C VAL A 215 39.47 0.90 -0.28
N GLY A 216 38.73 1.31 0.76
CA GLY A 216 38.82 2.63 1.39
C GLY A 216 37.45 3.24 1.69
N THR A 217 37.44 4.49 2.17
CA THR A 217 36.20 5.23 2.50
C THR A 217 35.98 6.36 1.50
N ILE A 218 34.73 6.55 1.09
CA ILE A 218 34.30 7.68 0.24
C ILE A 218 33.33 8.54 1.04
N SER A 219 33.66 9.81 1.30
CA SER A 219 32.72 10.76 1.89
C SER A 219 31.62 11.11 0.89
N CYS A 220 30.36 11.16 1.33
CA CYS A 220 29.25 11.47 0.44
C CYS A 220 28.05 12.12 1.12
N GLU A 221 27.28 12.89 0.35
CA GLU A 221 26.05 13.54 0.83
C GLU A 221 24.84 12.61 0.78
N TYR A 222 24.78 11.75 -0.24
CA TYR A 222 23.68 10.82 -0.49
C TYR A 222 24.20 9.40 -0.74
N PHE A 223 23.45 8.44 -0.21
CA PHE A 223 23.66 7.03 -0.47
C PHE A 223 22.40 6.40 -1.04
N VAL A 224 22.51 5.61 -2.11
CA VAL A 224 21.39 4.87 -2.71
C VAL A 224 21.68 3.38 -2.66
N ASN A 225 20.90 2.64 -1.87
CA ASN A 225 20.98 1.20 -1.76
C ASN A 225 20.17 0.52 -2.87
N CYS A 226 20.85 0.09 -3.92
CA CYS A 226 20.33 -0.69 -5.04
C CYS A 226 20.91 -2.11 -5.08
N SER A 227 21.35 -2.66 -3.94
CA SER A 227 22.10 -3.92 -3.90
C SER A 227 21.21 -5.18 -3.98
N GLY A 228 20.06 -5.08 -4.66
CA GLY A 228 19.23 -6.21 -5.03
C GLY A 228 18.81 -7.08 -3.83
N MET A 229 19.14 -8.37 -3.88
CA MET A 229 18.83 -9.32 -2.80
C MET A 229 19.61 -9.03 -1.50
N TRP A 230 20.77 -8.34 -1.56
CA TRP A 230 21.59 -7.98 -0.40
C TRP A 230 21.19 -6.65 0.25
N ALA A 231 20.16 -5.97 -0.26
CA ALA A 231 19.77 -4.64 0.19
C ALA A 231 19.47 -4.60 1.69
N ARG A 232 18.76 -5.61 2.20
CA ARG A 232 18.42 -5.74 3.61
C ARG A 232 19.66 -5.87 4.50
N GLU A 233 20.56 -6.81 4.16
CA GLU A 233 21.78 -7.07 4.91
C GLU A 233 22.70 -5.84 4.91
N LEU A 234 22.76 -5.10 3.81
CA LEU A 234 23.48 -3.84 3.73
C LEU A 234 22.82 -2.73 4.56
N GLY A 235 21.49 -2.64 4.59
CA GLY A 235 20.75 -1.72 5.45
C GLY A 235 21.05 -1.90 6.94
N LEU A 236 21.26 -3.15 7.37
CA LEU A 236 21.68 -3.47 8.74
C LEU A 236 23.11 -3.02 9.07
N LYS A 237 23.96 -2.74 8.07
CA LYS A 237 25.33 -2.24 8.24
C LYS A 237 25.37 -0.70 8.24
N CYS A 238 24.55 -0.12 9.10
CA CYS A 238 24.41 1.31 9.33
C CYS A 238 24.04 1.52 10.80
N LYS A 239 24.32 2.69 11.38
CA LYS A 239 23.85 3.07 12.72
C LYS A 239 23.11 4.41 12.66
N PRO A 240 21.82 4.48 13.02
CA PRO A 240 20.94 3.33 13.26
C PRO A 240 20.82 2.43 12.00
N PRO A 241 20.48 1.13 12.17
CA PRO A 241 20.18 0.24 11.06
C PRO A 241 19.04 0.80 10.20
N VAL A 242 19.15 0.66 8.89
CA VAL A 242 18.10 1.03 7.94
C VAL A 242 17.27 -0.19 7.60
N ARG A 243 15.96 -0.12 7.84
CA ARG A 243 15.02 -1.20 7.55
C ARG A 243 14.68 -1.25 6.06
N ILE A 244 14.87 -2.42 5.45
CA ILE A 244 14.57 -2.66 4.03
C ILE A 244 13.84 -4.01 3.94
N PRO A 245 12.51 -4.00 4.11
CA PRO A 245 11.70 -5.22 4.08
C PRO A 245 11.60 -5.80 2.66
N ALA A 246 12.60 -6.58 2.28
CA ALA A 246 12.60 -7.41 1.09
C ALA A 246 13.46 -8.65 1.31
N TYR A 247 13.07 -9.77 0.71
CA TYR A 247 13.84 -11.00 0.78
C TYR A 247 13.68 -11.82 -0.51
N PRO A 248 14.73 -12.56 -0.94
CA PRO A 248 14.70 -13.32 -2.17
C PRO A 248 13.83 -14.59 -2.08
N ALA A 249 12.96 -14.78 -3.06
CA ALA A 249 12.24 -16.00 -3.35
C ALA A 249 12.96 -16.80 -4.46
N GLN A 250 12.79 -18.11 -4.48
CA GLN A 250 13.07 -18.93 -5.65
C GLN A 250 12.11 -18.56 -6.77
N HIS A 251 12.59 -18.51 -7.99
CA HIS A 251 11.81 -18.16 -9.16
C HIS A 251 12.22 -19.03 -10.35
N TYR A 252 11.27 -19.81 -10.86
CA TYR A 252 11.50 -20.80 -11.89
C TYR A 252 11.11 -20.29 -13.29
N TYR A 253 11.91 -20.66 -14.27
CA TYR A 253 11.57 -20.53 -15.69
C TYR A 253 12.19 -21.66 -16.51
N ALA A 254 11.58 -21.97 -17.64
CA ALA A 254 11.99 -22.97 -18.60
C ALA A 254 12.23 -22.32 -19.97
N LEU A 255 13.25 -22.81 -20.67
CA LEU A 255 13.54 -22.48 -22.05
C LEU A 255 13.31 -23.72 -22.90
N THR A 256 12.45 -23.60 -23.90
CA THR A 256 12.24 -24.67 -24.87
C THR A 256 13.42 -24.76 -25.84
N PRO A 257 13.70 -25.95 -26.40
CA PRO A 257 14.32 -26.05 -27.72
C PRO A 257 13.63 -25.18 -28.78
N ASN A 258 14.27 -25.03 -29.94
CA ASN A 258 13.68 -24.34 -31.08
C ASN A 258 12.42 -25.08 -31.55
N ILE A 259 11.35 -24.33 -31.81
CA ILE A 259 10.04 -24.83 -32.26
C ILE A 259 9.51 -24.05 -33.49
N ASP A 260 10.42 -23.55 -34.33
CA ASP A 260 10.12 -22.88 -35.61
C ASP A 260 9.12 -21.70 -35.51
N LEU A 261 9.35 -20.81 -34.54
CA LEU A 261 8.55 -19.60 -34.33
C LEU A 261 8.84 -18.50 -35.37
N PRO A 262 7.86 -17.64 -35.72
CA PRO A 262 8.07 -16.51 -36.63
C PRO A 262 9.12 -15.54 -36.08
N THR A 263 10.10 -15.11 -36.86
CA THR A 263 11.20 -14.26 -36.37
C THR A 263 11.16 -12.83 -36.90
N ASP A 264 10.26 -12.55 -37.85
CA ASP A 264 10.03 -11.21 -38.35
C ASP A 264 9.26 -10.37 -37.31
N ASP A 265 9.59 -9.07 -37.25
CA ASP A 265 9.07 -8.19 -36.20
C ASP A 265 7.56 -7.95 -36.30
N ASP A 266 6.96 -8.14 -37.49
CA ASP A 266 5.53 -7.94 -37.73
C ASP A 266 4.67 -9.14 -37.28
N ASN A 267 5.26 -10.34 -37.17
CA ASN A 267 4.56 -11.57 -36.78
C ASN A 267 5.02 -12.16 -35.43
N LEU A 268 5.68 -11.36 -34.59
CA LEU A 268 6.05 -11.80 -33.23
C LEU A 268 4.82 -12.22 -32.42
N LEU A 269 4.95 -13.33 -31.70
CA LEU A 269 3.89 -13.81 -30.83
C LEU A 269 3.71 -12.88 -29.62
N PRO A 270 2.46 -12.49 -29.27
CA PRO A 270 2.20 -11.74 -28.05
C PRO A 270 2.67 -12.48 -26.80
N CYS A 271 3.17 -11.73 -25.81
CA CYS A 271 3.46 -12.31 -24.50
C CYS A 271 2.18 -12.83 -23.87
N VAL A 272 2.21 -14.02 -23.27
CA VAL A 272 1.03 -14.61 -22.63
C VAL A 272 1.15 -14.48 -21.13
N ARG A 273 0.06 -14.07 -20.48
CA ARG A 273 -0.12 -14.10 -19.03
C ARG A 273 -1.36 -14.92 -18.73
N ASP A 274 -1.15 -16.16 -18.31
CA ASP A 274 -2.21 -17.02 -17.82
C ASP A 274 -2.22 -16.98 -16.29
N TYR A 275 -3.07 -16.09 -15.77
CA TYR A 275 -3.17 -15.83 -14.35
C TYR A 275 -3.66 -17.03 -13.54
N ASP A 276 -4.55 -17.84 -14.12
CA ASP A 276 -5.18 -18.96 -13.42
C ASP A 276 -4.25 -20.19 -13.39
N SER A 277 -3.44 -20.36 -14.45
CA SER A 277 -2.32 -21.31 -14.45
C SER A 277 -1.08 -20.83 -13.69
N ASN A 278 -1.00 -19.55 -13.34
CA ASN A 278 0.15 -18.91 -12.67
C ASN A 278 1.42 -18.89 -13.54
N LEU A 279 1.27 -18.76 -14.86
CA LEU A 279 2.38 -18.80 -15.81
C LEU A 279 2.39 -17.61 -16.76
N TYR A 280 3.59 -17.25 -17.21
CA TYR A 280 3.79 -16.32 -18.31
C TYR A 280 4.67 -16.94 -19.38
N VAL A 281 4.43 -16.56 -20.61
CA VAL A 281 5.16 -17.05 -21.78
C VAL A 281 5.58 -15.87 -22.62
N ARG A 282 6.79 -15.94 -23.17
CA ARG A 282 7.13 -15.13 -24.32
C ARG A 282 7.94 -15.94 -25.32
N GLN A 283 7.92 -15.49 -26.56
CA GLN A 283 8.87 -15.91 -27.56
C GLN A 283 10.26 -15.33 -27.26
N LEU A 284 11.29 -16.17 -27.34
CA LEU A 284 12.72 -15.83 -27.36
C LEU A 284 13.34 -16.45 -28.60
N ASP A 285 13.49 -15.64 -29.65
CA ASP A 285 13.90 -16.07 -30.98
C ASP A 285 13.02 -17.24 -31.47
N GLN A 286 13.60 -18.42 -31.67
CA GLN A 286 12.85 -19.62 -32.10
C GLN A 286 12.39 -20.51 -30.93
N SER A 287 12.58 -20.07 -29.69
CA SER A 287 12.20 -20.76 -28.45
C SER A 287 11.10 -20.02 -27.69
N LEU A 288 10.50 -20.68 -26.70
CA LEU A 288 9.64 -20.07 -25.69
C LEU A 288 10.38 -20.01 -24.35
N LEU A 289 10.26 -18.86 -23.69
CA LEU A 289 10.55 -18.71 -22.27
C LEU A 289 9.23 -18.80 -21.51
N ILE A 290 9.12 -19.78 -20.62
CA ILE A 290 7.94 -20.03 -19.80
C ILE A 290 8.36 -19.86 -18.33
N GLY A 291 7.71 -19.00 -17.58
CA GLY A 291 7.99 -18.83 -16.16
C GLY A 291 6.74 -18.77 -15.32
N TRP A 292 6.91 -18.87 -14.00
CA TRP A 292 5.78 -19.06 -13.08
C TRP A 292 5.81 -18.07 -11.91
N PHE A 293 4.63 -17.74 -11.40
CA PHE A 293 4.44 -17.10 -10.09
C PHE A 293 3.76 -18.09 -9.15
N GLU A 294 4.56 -18.94 -8.52
CA GLU A 294 4.06 -20.08 -7.75
C GLU A 294 3.10 -19.67 -6.62
N LYS A 295 1.95 -20.36 -6.52
CA LYS A 295 0.99 -20.17 -5.42
C LYS A 295 1.62 -20.34 -4.04
N GLU A 296 2.50 -21.33 -3.92
CA GLU A 296 3.31 -21.61 -2.75
C GLU A 296 4.79 -21.51 -3.14
N ALA A 297 5.37 -20.33 -2.99
CA ALA A 297 6.77 -20.09 -3.34
C ALA A 297 7.72 -20.50 -2.21
N LYS A 298 8.99 -20.67 -2.55
CA LYS A 298 10.05 -21.01 -1.60
C LYS A 298 10.98 -19.82 -1.37
N PRO A 299 11.34 -19.47 -0.12
CA PRO A 299 12.41 -18.50 0.11
C PRO A 299 13.74 -19.05 -0.45
N ALA A 300 14.54 -18.20 -1.09
CA ALA A 300 15.74 -18.64 -1.82
C ALA A 300 16.86 -19.17 -0.90
N PHE A 301 16.97 -18.60 0.30
CA PHE A 301 18.10 -18.82 1.21
C PHE A 301 17.65 -19.16 2.63
N GLU A 302 16.53 -19.88 2.76
CA GLU A 302 15.90 -20.23 4.04
C GLU A 302 16.87 -20.96 4.99
N GLU A 303 17.62 -21.92 4.44
CA GLU A 303 18.54 -22.80 5.18
C GLU A 303 19.90 -22.17 5.49
N THR A 304 20.17 -20.96 4.98
CA THR A 304 21.45 -20.29 5.16
C THR A 304 21.37 -19.23 6.27
N LYS A 305 22.51 -18.96 6.92
CA LYS A 305 22.60 -17.85 7.88
C LYS A 305 22.56 -16.49 7.22
N ASP A 306 23.10 -16.33 6.01
CA ASP A 306 23.22 -15.06 5.28
C ASP A 306 23.05 -15.31 3.78
N ILE A 307 22.65 -14.27 3.04
CA ILE A 307 22.61 -14.35 1.57
C ILE A 307 24.05 -14.50 1.07
N PRO A 308 24.35 -15.51 0.22
CA PRO A 308 25.70 -15.76 -0.26
C PRO A 308 26.32 -14.53 -0.93
N LYS A 309 27.59 -14.24 -0.61
CA LYS A 309 28.36 -13.17 -1.26
C LYS A 309 28.78 -13.55 -2.68
N GLU A 310 29.25 -14.78 -2.84
CA GLU A 310 29.71 -15.33 -4.12
C GLU A 310 28.54 -15.91 -4.91
N TRP A 311 27.74 -15.03 -5.53
CA TRP A 311 26.65 -15.40 -6.43
C TRP A 311 27.14 -15.37 -7.88
N GLN A 312 27.01 -16.48 -8.62
CA GLN A 312 27.45 -16.53 -10.03
C GLN A 312 26.57 -17.35 -10.98
N SER A 313 25.53 -18.06 -10.52
CA SER A 313 24.79 -18.97 -11.41
C SER A 313 23.29 -19.08 -11.09
N HIS A 314 22.85 -20.18 -10.49
CA HIS A 314 21.46 -20.55 -10.32
C HIS A 314 21.30 -21.29 -8.99
N LEU A 315 20.09 -21.28 -8.45
CA LEU A 315 19.73 -22.10 -7.30
C LEU A 315 19.52 -23.56 -7.74
N HIS A 316 19.54 -24.46 -6.76
CA HIS A 316 19.19 -25.85 -6.99
C HIS A 316 17.75 -25.97 -7.51
N GLN A 317 17.56 -26.85 -8.50
CA GLN A 317 16.25 -27.12 -9.06
C GLN A 317 15.53 -28.17 -8.22
N ASP A 318 14.24 -27.96 -8.00
CA ASP A 318 13.35 -28.95 -7.39
C ASP A 318 12.37 -29.48 -8.44
N ALA A 319 12.66 -30.67 -8.96
CA ALA A 319 11.84 -31.29 -10.01
C ALA A 319 10.40 -31.57 -9.55
N ARG A 320 10.17 -31.90 -8.26
CA ARG A 320 8.83 -32.16 -7.74
C ARG A 320 8.02 -30.88 -7.64
N HIS A 321 8.69 -29.77 -7.31
CA HIS A 321 8.08 -28.44 -7.32
C HIS A 321 7.74 -27.95 -8.73
N CYS A 322 8.61 -28.27 -9.70
CA CYS A 322 8.42 -27.87 -11.11
C CYS A 322 7.38 -28.69 -11.87
N ALA A 323 7.24 -29.99 -11.58
CA ALA A 323 6.36 -30.89 -12.32
C ALA A 323 4.90 -30.36 -12.49
N PRO A 324 4.18 -29.95 -11.44
CA PRO A 324 2.81 -29.44 -11.60
C PRO A 324 2.74 -28.09 -12.34
N LEU A 325 3.81 -27.30 -12.31
CA LEU A 325 3.91 -26.05 -13.07
C LEU A 325 4.08 -26.33 -14.56
N TRP A 326 4.88 -27.34 -14.89
CA TRP A 326 5.11 -27.79 -16.26
C TRP A 326 3.85 -28.44 -16.86
N GLU A 327 3.12 -29.26 -16.09
CA GLU A 327 1.85 -29.85 -16.53
C GLU A 327 0.85 -28.78 -17.00
N LYS A 328 0.72 -27.68 -16.25
CA LYS A 328 -0.12 -26.54 -16.65
C LYS A 328 0.39 -25.81 -17.89
N ALA A 329 1.71 -25.71 -18.05
CA ALA A 329 2.29 -25.13 -19.25
C ALA A 329 2.00 -26.00 -20.48
N VAL A 330 2.11 -27.33 -20.36
CA VAL A 330 1.77 -28.30 -21.42
C VAL A 330 0.29 -28.26 -21.77
N ASP A 331 -0.58 -28.05 -20.79
CA ASP A 331 -2.01 -27.88 -21.04
C ASP A 331 -2.31 -26.59 -21.82
N ARG A 332 -1.71 -25.45 -21.40
CA ARG A 332 -1.88 -24.16 -22.09
C ARG A 332 -1.21 -24.13 -23.46
N LEU A 333 -0.10 -24.85 -23.66
CA LEU A 333 0.68 -24.92 -24.90
C LEU A 333 0.86 -26.40 -25.31
N PRO A 334 -0.11 -27.00 -26.04
CA PRO A 334 -0.05 -28.42 -26.41
C PRO A 334 1.19 -28.83 -27.20
N VAL A 335 1.83 -27.89 -27.92
CA VAL A 335 3.10 -28.10 -28.64
C VAL A 335 4.24 -28.61 -27.72
N LEU A 336 4.13 -28.37 -26.41
CA LEU A 336 5.13 -28.81 -25.43
C LEU A 336 5.06 -30.32 -25.11
N ARG A 337 4.05 -31.06 -25.59
CA ARG A 337 3.91 -32.52 -25.34
C ARG A 337 4.96 -33.34 -26.07
N ASP A 338 5.22 -32.97 -27.33
CA ASP A 338 5.99 -33.79 -28.27
C ASP A 338 7.46 -33.34 -28.38
N MET A 339 7.86 -32.33 -27.59
CA MET A 339 9.21 -31.77 -27.63
C MET A 339 10.19 -32.46 -26.69
N SER A 340 11.49 -32.32 -26.99
CA SER A 340 12.54 -32.70 -26.05
C SER A 340 12.51 -31.85 -24.78
N MET A 341 12.97 -32.41 -23.65
CA MET A 341 12.92 -31.74 -22.34
C MET A 341 13.47 -30.31 -22.36
N PRO A 342 12.74 -29.34 -21.76
CA PRO A 342 13.18 -27.95 -21.69
C PRO A 342 14.37 -27.81 -20.73
N THR A 343 15.12 -26.71 -20.88
CA THR A 343 16.09 -26.30 -19.87
C THR A 343 15.38 -25.50 -18.78
N VAL A 344 15.16 -26.11 -17.62
CA VAL A 344 14.63 -25.42 -16.43
C VAL A 344 15.77 -24.70 -15.71
N ARG A 345 15.46 -23.52 -15.14
CA ARG A 345 16.37 -22.71 -14.33
C ARG A 345 15.63 -22.20 -13.10
N ASN A 346 16.36 -22.06 -12.00
CA ASN A 346 15.90 -21.47 -10.75
C ASN A 346 16.83 -20.30 -10.40
N SER A 347 16.28 -19.10 -10.27
CA SER A 347 17.02 -17.90 -9.89
C SER A 347 16.33 -17.21 -8.71
N PRO A 348 17.09 -16.54 -7.82
CA PRO A 348 16.48 -15.73 -6.78
C PRO A 348 15.89 -14.45 -7.40
N ASP A 349 14.75 -14.01 -6.89
CA ASP A 349 14.28 -12.63 -7.10
C ASP A 349 13.74 -12.04 -5.81
N ASN A 350 13.87 -10.72 -5.64
CA ASN A 350 13.64 -10.04 -4.37
C ASN A 350 12.18 -9.56 -4.26
N PHE A 351 11.46 -10.07 -3.25
CA PHE A 351 10.06 -9.75 -2.99
C PHE A 351 9.88 -9.00 -1.68
N THR A 352 8.87 -8.14 -1.64
CA THR A 352 8.49 -7.33 -0.47
C THR A 352 7.30 -7.96 0.24
N PRO A 353 7.05 -7.63 1.52
CA PRO A 353 5.95 -8.22 2.28
C PRO A 353 4.56 -8.10 1.66
N ASP A 354 4.32 -7.02 0.92
CA ASP A 354 3.02 -6.71 0.33
C ASP A 354 2.97 -6.95 -1.19
N GLY A 355 4.07 -7.41 -1.80
CA GLY A 355 4.17 -7.65 -3.24
C GLY A 355 4.19 -6.38 -4.08
N ARG A 356 4.44 -5.22 -3.48
CA ARG A 356 4.58 -3.92 -4.18
C ARG A 356 6.03 -3.47 -4.20
N LEU A 357 6.40 -2.66 -5.20
CA LEU A 357 7.76 -2.13 -5.31
C LEU A 357 8.15 -1.34 -4.04
N ILE A 358 9.43 -1.34 -3.67
CA ILE A 358 9.93 -0.50 -2.58
C ILE A 358 11.03 0.44 -3.05
N PHE A 359 10.78 1.75 -2.91
CA PHE A 359 11.80 2.76 -3.09
C PHE A 359 11.48 4.05 -2.32
N GLY A 360 12.52 4.85 -2.06
CA GLY A 360 12.41 6.15 -1.40
C GLY A 360 13.48 6.36 -0.33
N GLU A 361 13.40 7.49 0.36
CA GLU A 361 14.30 7.81 1.47
C GLU A 361 13.92 7.02 2.74
N SER A 362 14.93 6.48 3.42
CA SER A 362 14.75 5.75 4.69
C SER A 362 14.13 6.65 5.78
N ALA A 363 13.54 6.02 6.80
CA ALA A 363 12.99 6.74 7.95
C ALA A 363 14.03 6.94 9.07
N GLU A 364 15.19 6.27 8.99
CA GLU A 364 16.18 6.24 10.07
C GLU A 364 17.36 7.15 9.80
N VAL A 365 17.71 7.35 8.53
CA VAL A 365 18.88 8.11 8.10
C VAL A 365 18.53 8.99 6.92
N LYS A 366 18.64 10.31 7.13
CA LYS A 366 18.46 11.31 6.07
C LYS A 366 19.49 11.10 4.96
N ASN A 367 19.08 11.32 3.72
CA ASN A 367 19.84 11.10 2.49
C ASN A 367 20.25 9.62 2.22
N TYR A 368 19.72 8.65 2.98
CA TYR A 368 19.82 7.23 2.63
C TYR A 368 18.59 6.84 1.83
N PHE A 369 18.75 6.57 0.54
CA PHE A 369 17.70 6.11 -0.35
C PHE A 369 17.77 4.60 -0.60
N VAL A 370 16.63 4.00 -0.87
CA VAL A 370 16.47 2.57 -1.15
C VAL A 370 15.79 2.40 -2.49
N ALA A 371 16.25 1.42 -3.29
CA ALA A 371 15.53 0.92 -4.45
C ALA A 371 15.80 -0.59 -4.59
N CYS A 372 14.84 -1.42 -4.22
CA CYS A 372 14.95 -2.89 -4.34
C CYS A 372 13.56 -3.54 -4.27
N GLY A 373 13.48 -4.87 -4.20
CA GLY A 373 12.19 -5.56 -4.04
C GLY A 373 11.23 -5.33 -5.22
N MET A 374 11.68 -5.64 -6.44
CA MET A 374 10.91 -5.39 -7.67
C MET A 374 9.88 -6.49 -7.98
N ASN A 375 9.76 -7.52 -7.13
CA ASN A 375 8.73 -8.56 -7.19
C ASN A 375 8.56 -9.21 -8.57
N GLY A 376 9.62 -9.69 -9.22
CA GLY A 376 9.52 -10.29 -10.56
C GLY A 376 9.68 -9.31 -11.72
N ASN A 377 9.74 -7.98 -11.46
CA ASN A 377 9.57 -6.97 -12.51
C ASN A 377 10.71 -5.92 -12.62
N PRO A 378 12.00 -6.25 -12.44
CA PRO A 378 13.06 -5.25 -12.45
C PRO A 378 13.16 -4.49 -13.79
N LEU A 379 13.08 -5.17 -14.94
CA LEU A 379 13.13 -4.52 -16.26
C LEU A 379 11.95 -3.54 -16.46
N GLN A 380 10.75 -3.92 -16.03
CA GLN A 380 9.56 -3.10 -16.23
C GLN A 380 9.61 -1.82 -15.38
N GLY A 381 10.13 -1.92 -14.15
CA GLY A 381 10.11 -0.81 -13.20
C GLY A 381 11.33 0.10 -13.22
N SER A 382 12.51 -0.39 -13.65
CA SER A 382 13.77 0.28 -13.31
C SER A 382 13.91 1.68 -13.87
N GLY A 383 13.53 1.93 -15.13
CA GLY A 383 13.60 3.28 -15.72
C GLY A 383 12.77 4.31 -14.96
N GLY A 384 11.50 4.00 -14.71
CA GLY A 384 10.61 4.89 -13.94
C GLY A 384 11.02 5.07 -12.48
N VAL A 385 11.49 4.00 -11.81
CA VAL A 385 11.98 4.09 -10.42
C VAL A 385 13.27 4.93 -10.36
N GLY A 386 14.20 4.70 -11.28
CA GLY A 386 15.46 5.46 -11.34
C GLY A 386 15.20 6.95 -11.56
N LYS A 387 14.28 7.30 -12.48
CA LYS A 387 13.83 8.68 -12.70
C LYS A 387 13.22 9.29 -11.45
N ALA A 388 12.25 8.62 -10.84
CA ALA A 388 11.55 9.13 -9.66
C ALA A 388 12.49 9.36 -8.47
N LEU A 389 13.46 8.46 -8.25
CA LEU A 389 14.47 8.64 -7.20
C LEU A 389 15.46 9.76 -7.51
N ALA A 390 15.96 9.85 -8.74
CA ALA A 390 16.86 10.94 -9.14
C ALA A 390 16.17 12.29 -8.95
N GLU A 391 14.94 12.45 -9.45
CA GLU A 391 14.15 13.68 -9.26
C GLU A 391 13.92 14.00 -7.78
N TRP A 392 13.66 13.00 -6.93
CA TRP A 392 13.52 13.20 -5.48
C TRP A 392 14.85 13.67 -4.88
N ILE A 393 15.96 12.99 -5.14
CA ILE A 393 17.30 13.39 -4.64
C ILE A 393 17.62 14.83 -5.04
N ILE A 394 17.33 15.20 -6.29
CA ILE A 394 17.64 16.52 -6.86
C ILE A 394 16.77 17.61 -6.26
N SER A 395 15.46 17.40 -6.18
CA SER A 395 14.50 18.41 -5.73
C SER A 395 14.30 18.44 -4.21
N GLY A 396 14.82 17.44 -3.50
CA GLY A 396 14.63 17.23 -2.06
C GLY A 396 13.25 16.68 -1.67
N LYS A 397 12.34 16.44 -2.64
CA LYS A 397 10.98 15.95 -2.39
C LYS A 397 10.45 15.08 -3.53
N PRO A 398 9.50 14.16 -3.28
CA PRO A 398 8.96 13.34 -4.35
C PRO A 398 8.13 14.16 -5.35
N THR A 399 8.31 13.86 -6.64
CA THR A 399 7.58 14.45 -7.79
C THR A 399 6.32 13.67 -8.16
N ILE A 400 6.21 12.42 -7.70
CA ILE A 400 5.06 11.53 -7.90
C ILE A 400 4.43 11.14 -6.54
N ASP A 401 3.24 10.53 -6.59
CA ASP A 401 2.66 9.95 -5.37
C ASP A 401 3.45 8.70 -4.94
N MET A 402 4.07 8.80 -3.77
CA MET A 402 4.92 7.75 -3.21
C MET A 402 4.17 6.77 -2.32
N LEU A 403 2.89 7.01 -1.98
CA LEU A 403 2.13 6.14 -1.08
C LEU A 403 2.21 4.64 -1.41
N PRO A 404 2.13 4.20 -2.68
CA PRO A 404 2.19 2.78 -3.02
C PRO A 404 3.58 2.16 -2.88
N PHE A 405 4.63 2.98 -2.90
CA PHE A 405 6.01 2.53 -3.10
C PHE A 405 6.98 2.86 -1.96
N ASN A 406 6.63 3.83 -1.13
CA ASN A 406 7.54 4.38 -0.12
C ASN A 406 8.01 3.29 0.84
N VAL A 407 9.34 3.21 1.06
CA VAL A 407 9.96 2.30 2.02
C VAL A 407 9.45 2.54 3.46
N GLN A 408 9.05 3.77 3.76
CA GLN A 408 8.53 4.19 5.08
C GLN A 408 7.12 3.64 5.39
N ARG A 409 6.49 2.88 4.48
CA ARG A 409 5.21 2.22 4.78
C ARG A 409 5.35 1.02 5.72
N PHE A 410 6.58 0.59 6.03
CA PHE A 410 6.81 -0.55 6.90
C PHE A 410 7.33 -0.15 8.28
N LEU A 411 6.93 -0.94 9.27
CA LEU A 411 7.50 -1.00 10.62
C LEU A 411 8.72 -1.91 10.71
N ASP A 412 9.49 -1.78 11.80
CA ASP A 412 10.65 -2.64 12.10
C ASP A 412 10.34 -4.14 12.06
N LEU A 413 9.14 -4.53 12.52
CA LEU A 413 8.73 -5.94 12.53
C LEU A 413 8.76 -6.57 11.14
N HIS A 414 8.49 -5.80 10.08
CA HIS A 414 8.47 -6.30 8.72
C HIS A 414 9.88 -6.57 8.18
N ASN A 415 10.91 -6.01 8.81
CA ASN A 415 12.31 -6.27 8.46
C ASN A 415 12.86 -7.54 9.14
N ASN A 416 12.07 -8.20 9.99
CA ASN A 416 12.43 -9.48 10.60
C ASN A 416 12.59 -10.55 9.51
N ARG A 417 13.70 -11.29 9.55
CA ARG A 417 14.01 -12.28 8.51
C ARG A 417 13.02 -13.44 8.45
N GLN A 418 12.62 -13.98 9.60
CA GLN A 418 11.65 -15.08 9.67
C GLN A 418 10.28 -14.60 9.17
N TYR A 419 9.88 -13.38 9.52
CA TYR A 419 8.67 -12.75 8.99
C TYR A 419 8.69 -12.73 7.45
N LEU A 420 9.79 -12.27 6.86
CA LEU A 420 9.97 -12.17 5.41
C LEU A 420 9.94 -13.56 4.75
N GLN A 421 10.71 -14.52 5.28
CA GLN A 421 10.74 -15.90 4.79
C GLN A 421 9.34 -16.54 4.78
N GLN A 422 8.56 -16.37 5.86
CA GLN A 422 7.20 -16.88 5.90
C GLN A 422 6.26 -16.13 4.95
N ARG A 423 6.38 -14.81 4.84
CA ARG A 423 5.52 -14.00 3.95
C ARG A 423 5.75 -14.30 2.47
N ILE A 424 6.99 -14.61 2.08
CA ILE A 424 7.34 -14.94 0.68
C ILE A 424 6.55 -16.11 0.14
N ARG A 425 6.25 -17.09 1.00
CA ARG A 425 5.58 -18.32 0.61
C ARG A 425 4.25 -18.09 -0.10
N GLU A 426 3.57 -16.99 0.19
CA GLU A 426 2.33 -16.62 -0.49
C GLU A 426 2.45 -15.38 -1.39
N VAL A 427 3.41 -14.47 -1.14
CA VAL A 427 3.42 -13.16 -1.83
C VAL A 427 3.76 -13.26 -3.31
N VAL A 428 4.55 -14.27 -3.70
CA VAL A 428 4.91 -14.52 -5.11
C VAL A 428 3.66 -14.87 -5.91
N GLY A 429 2.91 -15.89 -5.48
CA GLY A 429 1.66 -16.30 -6.14
C GLY A 429 0.56 -15.25 -6.11
N ARG A 430 0.58 -14.34 -5.12
CA ARG A 430 -0.34 -13.20 -5.08
C ARG A 430 -0.18 -12.22 -6.24
N GLN A 431 0.93 -12.24 -6.98
CA GLN A 431 1.06 -11.47 -8.22
C GLN A 431 0.01 -11.88 -9.27
N TYR A 432 -0.36 -13.17 -9.30
CA TYR A 432 -1.28 -13.73 -10.30
C TYR A 432 -2.63 -14.13 -9.71
N ALA A 433 -2.78 -14.16 -8.38
CA ALA A 433 -4.06 -14.37 -7.72
C ALA A 433 -5.09 -13.26 -8.02
N ILE A 434 -6.38 -13.60 -7.92
CA ILE A 434 -7.44 -12.60 -7.83
C ILE A 434 -7.42 -12.05 -6.40
N LEU A 435 -7.10 -10.76 -6.27
CA LEU A 435 -7.16 -10.07 -4.98
C LEU A 435 -8.53 -9.40 -4.84
N TYR A 436 -9.53 -10.18 -4.41
CA TYR A 436 -10.88 -9.69 -4.10
C TYR A 436 -10.82 -8.55 -3.07
N PRO A 437 -11.40 -7.37 -3.38
CA PRO A 437 -11.35 -6.20 -2.50
C PRO A 437 -11.87 -6.51 -1.09
N ASN A 438 -11.08 -6.16 -0.08
CA ASN A 438 -11.37 -6.36 1.35
C ASN A 438 -11.60 -7.83 1.78
N GLN A 439 -11.29 -8.80 0.90
CA GLN A 439 -11.58 -10.23 1.08
C GLN A 439 -10.36 -11.11 0.77
N SER A 440 -9.16 -10.53 0.74
CA SER A 440 -7.92 -11.21 0.35
C SER A 440 -6.84 -11.05 1.41
N GLU A 441 -7.06 -11.71 2.55
CA GLU A 441 -6.13 -11.67 3.68
C GLU A 441 -4.93 -12.59 3.49
N TYR A 442 -3.89 -12.33 4.28
CA TYR A 442 -2.68 -13.15 4.29
C TYR A 442 -2.82 -14.36 5.21
N LYS A 443 -2.21 -15.49 4.82
CA LYS A 443 -2.20 -16.75 5.60
C LYS A 443 -1.00 -16.86 6.52
N PHE A 444 0.18 -16.42 6.08
CA PHE A 444 1.43 -16.52 6.84
C PHE A 444 1.70 -15.26 7.65
N SER A 445 2.68 -15.31 8.55
CA SER A 445 3.15 -14.14 9.33
C SER A 445 2.02 -13.32 9.96
N ARG A 446 1.09 -14.02 10.64
CA ARG A 446 -0.09 -13.48 11.35
C ARG A 446 0.12 -13.52 12.87
N LYS A 447 -0.77 -12.86 13.62
CA LYS A 447 -0.81 -12.82 15.09
C LYS A 447 0.47 -12.25 15.72
N LEU A 448 1.05 -11.24 15.07
CA LEU A 448 2.29 -10.57 15.50
C LEU A 448 2.03 -9.40 16.44
N ARG A 449 1.08 -8.53 16.07
CA ARG A 449 0.55 -7.49 16.94
C ARG A 449 -0.91 -7.80 17.17
N CYS A 450 -1.29 -7.98 18.42
CA CYS A 450 -2.68 -8.19 18.81
C CYS A 450 -3.04 -7.12 19.83
N SER A 451 -4.25 -6.59 19.76
CA SER A 451 -4.79 -5.91 20.94
C SER A 451 -4.97 -6.96 22.05
N PRO A 452 -5.01 -6.55 23.32
CA PRO A 452 -5.39 -7.43 24.44
C PRO A 452 -6.74 -8.13 24.23
N LEU A 453 -7.60 -7.61 23.35
CA LEU A 453 -8.93 -8.17 23.08
C LEU A 453 -8.89 -9.34 22.08
N TYR A 454 -7.81 -9.53 21.32
CA TYR A 454 -7.73 -10.49 20.22
C TYR A 454 -8.30 -11.87 20.57
N SER A 455 -7.82 -12.51 21.64
CA SER A 455 -8.25 -13.87 22.00
C SER A 455 -9.71 -13.94 22.43
N VAL A 456 -10.23 -12.87 23.05
CA VAL A 456 -11.64 -12.82 23.45
C VAL A 456 -12.54 -12.60 22.25
N LEU A 457 -12.13 -11.73 21.31
CA LEU A 457 -12.86 -11.50 20.05
C LEU A 457 -12.84 -12.77 19.17
N GLU A 458 -11.71 -13.48 19.10
CA GLU A 458 -11.58 -14.79 18.41
C GLU A 458 -12.58 -15.80 19.00
N ALA A 459 -12.63 -15.93 20.33
CA ALA A 459 -13.58 -16.80 21.02
C ALA A 459 -15.06 -16.37 20.88
N ARG A 460 -15.32 -15.20 20.30
CA ARG A 460 -16.66 -14.64 20.03
C ARG A 460 -17.00 -14.65 18.53
N GLY A 461 -16.20 -15.34 17.71
CA GLY A 461 -16.49 -15.52 16.28
C GLY A 461 -15.97 -14.39 15.40
N ALA A 462 -14.98 -13.62 15.85
CA ALA A 462 -14.31 -12.65 14.99
C ALA A 462 -13.55 -13.33 13.84
N VAL A 463 -13.76 -12.84 12.63
CA VAL A 463 -12.93 -13.17 11.45
C VAL A 463 -11.92 -12.06 11.26
N PHE A 464 -10.62 -12.41 11.28
CA PHE A 464 -9.54 -11.41 11.32
C PHE A 464 -8.84 -11.19 9.98
N GLY A 465 -8.52 -9.92 9.71
CA GLY A 465 -7.56 -9.47 8.72
C GLY A 465 -6.37 -8.76 9.38
N THR A 466 -5.38 -8.36 8.58
CA THR A 466 -4.17 -7.72 9.11
C THR A 466 -3.91 -6.32 8.55
N LYS A 467 -3.46 -5.39 9.42
CA LYS A 467 -3.00 -4.05 9.03
C LYS A 467 -1.82 -3.62 9.89
N MET A 468 -0.68 -3.30 9.28
CA MET A 468 0.56 -2.94 10.00
C MET A 468 0.96 -3.93 11.10
N GLY A 469 0.76 -5.22 10.83
CA GLY A 469 1.00 -6.33 11.75
C GLY A 469 -0.11 -6.56 12.78
N TYR A 470 -1.07 -5.64 12.93
CA TYR A 470 -2.22 -5.82 13.83
C TYR A 470 -3.24 -6.78 13.26
N GLU A 471 -3.71 -7.70 14.09
CA GLU A 471 -4.96 -8.44 13.86
C GLU A 471 -6.17 -7.53 14.11
N ARG A 472 -7.04 -7.40 13.12
CA ARG A 472 -8.28 -6.61 13.18
C ARG A 472 -9.48 -7.47 12.84
N ALA A 473 -10.51 -7.46 13.68
CA ALA A 473 -11.78 -8.09 13.34
C ALA A 473 -12.39 -7.38 12.12
N LEU A 474 -12.57 -8.13 11.03
CA LEU A 474 -13.20 -7.65 9.80
C LEU A 474 -14.71 -7.60 9.98
N TYR A 475 -15.26 -8.69 10.52
CA TYR A 475 -16.64 -8.88 10.94
C TYR A 475 -16.69 -10.00 12.00
N PHE A 476 -17.84 -10.16 12.63
CA PHE A 476 -18.16 -11.24 13.56
C PHE A 476 -19.20 -12.16 12.92
N ASP A 477 -18.90 -13.45 12.90
CA ASP A 477 -19.89 -14.44 12.48
C ASP A 477 -21.05 -14.45 13.48
N ALA A 478 -22.23 -14.04 13.02
CA ALA A 478 -23.37 -13.85 13.89
C ALA A 478 -24.07 -15.16 14.30
N ASP A 479 -23.72 -16.27 13.67
CA ASP A 479 -24.30 -17.58 13.91
C ASP A 479 -23.32 -18.51 14.67
N TYR A 480 -22.06 -18.08 14.85
CA TYR A 480 -21.03 -18.78 15.61
C TYR A 480 -21.43 -19.02 17.08
N ARG A 481 -21.19 -20.25 17.55
CA ARG A 481 -21.34 -20.62 18.97
C ARG A 481 -20.00 -21.03 19.54
N ARG A 482 -19.76 -20.62 20.80
CA ARG A 482 -18.53 -20.98 21.50
C ARG A 482 -18.39 -22.51 21.57
N GLY A 483 -17.26 -23.02 21.07
CA GLY A 483 -16.98 -24.46 20.97
C GLY A 483 -17.02 -24.97 19.53
N ASP A 484 -17.66 -24.23 18.61
CA ASP A 484 -17.59 -24.51 17.18
C ASP A 484 -16.18 -24.18 16.65
N PRO A 485 -15.77 -24.75 15.50
CA PRO A 485 -14.56 -24.34 14.79
C PRO A 485 -14.58 -22.83 14.53
N LEU A 486 -13.43 -22.18 14.74
CA LEU A 486 -13.32 -20.74 14.53
C LEU A 486 -13.73 -20.38 13.09
N PRO A 487 -14.54 -19.32 12.91
CA PRO A 487 -14.96 -18.91 11.58
C PRO A 487 -13.73 -18.42 10.79
N SER A 488 -13.76 -18.62 9.49
CA SER A 488 -12.73 -18.17 8.57
C SER A 488 -13.35 -17.30 7.49
N LEU A 489 -12.52 -16.47 6.86
CA LEU A 489 -12.95 -15.64 5.74
C LEU A 489 -13.38 -16.56 4.59
N PRO A 490 -14.62 -16.46 4.09
CA PRO A 490 -15.06 -17.26 2.96
C PRO A 490 -14.28 -16.86 1.69
N GLU A 491 -14.38 -17.70 0.67
CA GLU A 491 -13.85 -17.36 -0.66
C GLU A 491 -14.43 -16.01 -1.14
N GLY A 492 -13.54 -15.16 -1.64
CA GLY A 492 -13.86 -13.81 -2.08
C GLY A 492 -14.82 -13.76 -3.26
N SER A 493 -15.45 -12.61 -3.45
CA SER A 493 -16.41 -12.36 -4.53
C SER A 493 -16.35 -10.89 -4.96
N PHE A 494 -16.64 -10.63 -6.25
CA PHE A 494 -16.88 -9.29 -6.77
C PHE A 494 -18.33 -8.81 -6.58
N TYR A 495 -19.24 -9.72 -6.25
CA TYR A 495 -20.65 -9.47 -5.99
C TYR A 495 -20.86 -9.13 -4.51
N LYS A 496 -22.12 -9.13 -4.08
CA LYS A 496 -22.49 -9.07 -2.65
C LYS A 496 -21.64 -10.06 -1.83
N PRO A 497 -20.93 -9.60 -0.79
CA PRO A 497 -20.09 -10.48 0.03
C PRO A 497 -20.90 -11.59 0.70
N LYS A 498 -20.33 -12.79 0.76
CA LYS A 498 -20.96 -13.96 1.41
C LYS A 498 -21.26 -13.73 2.90
N PHE A 499 -20.53 -12.84 3.55
CA PHE A 499 -20.72 -12.43 4.95
C PHE A 499 -21.56 -11.16 5.13
N PHE A 500 -22.28 -10.69 4.10
CA PHE A 500 -23.04 -9.43 4.15
C PHE A 500 -24.07 -9.39 5.30
N HIS A 501 -24.76 -10.49 5.57
CA HIS A 501 -25.72 -10.61 6.68
C HIS A 501 -25.10 -10.32 8.06
N ASN A 502 -23.83 -10.72 8.25
CA ASN A 502 -23.11 -10.42 9.49
C ASN A 502 -22.90 -8.91 9.65
N MET A 503 -22.47 -8.25 8.56
CA MET A 503 -22.31 -6.79 8.55
C MET A 503 -23.63 -6.05 8.74
N GLU A 504 -24.73 -6.55 8.21
CA GLU A 504 -26.06 -5.98 8.42
C GLU A 504 -26.48 -6.04 9.90
N LYS A 505 -26.32 -7.21 10.53
CA LYS A 505 -26.56 -7.41 11.97
C LYS A 505 -25.67 -6.51 12.84
N GLU A 506 -24.43 -6.26 12.43
CA GLU A 506 -23.51 -5.31 13.08
C GLU A 506 -23.98 -3.86 12.90
N TYR A 507 -24.38 -3.48 11.69
CA TYR A 507 -24.93 -2.16 11.41
C TYR A 507 -26.19 -1.88 12.25
N GLN A 508 -27.10 -2.85 12.33
CA GLN A 508 -28.31 -2.74 13.15
C GLN A 508 -27.98 -2.47 14.62
N ALA A 509 -26.93 -3.11 15.16
CA ALA A 509 -26.46 -2.83 16.51
C ALA A 509 -25.98 -1.38 16.66
N CYS A 510 -25.20 -0.85 15.72
CA CYS A 510 -24.81 0.55 15.74
C CYS A 510 -25.99 1.51 15.56
N ALA A 511 -26.97 1.17 14.71
CA ALA A 511 -28.10 2.04 14.37
C ALA A 511 -29.17 2.12 15.47
N GLN A 512 -29.43 1.00 16.16
CA GLN A 512 -30.57 0.89 17.08
C GLN A 512 -30.15 0.65 18.55
N HIS A 513 -28.91 0.19 18.78
CA HIS A 513 -28.42 -0.30 20.07
C HIS A 513 -27.03 0.26 20.40
N VAL A 514 -26.05 -0.62 20.67
CA VAL A 514 -24.64 -0.30 20.87
C VAL A 514 -23.77 -1.27 20.08
N GLY A 515 -22.95 -0.76 19.17
CA GLY A 515 -21.83 -1.48 18.57
C GLY A 515 -20.53 -1.20 19.31
N ILE A 516 -19.74 -2.25 19.54
CA ILE A 516 -18.43 -2.21 20.18
C ILE A 516 -17.37 -2.57 19.14
N ILE A 517 -16.47 -1.65 18.81
CA ILE A 517 -15.48 -1.83 17.73
C ILE A 517 -14.07 -1.67 18.30
N ASP A 518 -13.21 -2.68 18.10
CA ASP A 518 -11.78 -2.57 18.38
C ASP A 518 -11.07 -1.85 17.23
N ILE A 519 -10.56 -0.65 17.53
CA ILE A 519 -9.77 0.19 16.61
C ILE A 519 -8.37 0.47 17.16
N SER A 520 -7.85 -0.43 17.99
CA SER A 520 -6.52 -0.33 18.62
C SER A 520 -5.36 -0.17 17.64
N SER A 521 -5.55 -0.51 16.37
CA SER A 521 -4.52 -0.36 15.34
C SER A 521 -4.22 1.09 14.92
N PHE A 522 -5.02 2.10 15.27
CA PHE A 522 -4.69 3.50 14.94
C PHE A 522 -3.37 3.92 15.59
N SER A 523 -2.57 4.71 14.87
CA SER A 523 -1.31 5.23 15.38
C SER A 523 -1.57 6.32 16.43
N LYS A 524 -0.83 6.29 17.54
CA LYS A 524 -0.92 7.30 18.60
C LYS A 524 0.44 7.89 18.91
N ILE A 525 0.54 9.20 18.95
CA ILE A 525 1.77 9.92 19.27
C ILE A 525 1.47 10.93 20.37
N GLU A 526 2.22 10.88 21.47
CA GLU A 526 2.26 11.97 22.44
C GLU A 526 3.26 13.03 21.97
N ILE A 527 2.85 14.29 22.05
CA ILE A 527 3.71 15.45 21.78
C ILE A 527 3.82 16.25 23.07
N LYS A 528 5.02 16.33 23.63
CA LYS A 528 5.30 16.92 24.95
C LYS A 528 6.51 17.86 24.89
N PRO A 529 6.71 18.71 25.90
CA PRO A 529 7.94 19.49 26.03
C PRO A 529 9.15 18.56 26.09
N GLY A 530 10.21 18.94 25.40
CA GLY A 530 11.50 18.29 25.51
C GLY A 530 12.31 18.80 26.72
N VAL A 531 13.45 18.17 26.95
CA VAL A 531 14.30 18.41 28.13
C VAL A 531 14.86 19.84 28.20
N GLN A 532 14.97 20.52 27.06
CA GLN A 532 15.48 21.90 26.97
C GLN A 532 14.37 22.97 26.86
N SER A 533 13.11 22.60 27.10
CA SER A 533 11.96 23.49 26.93
C SER A 533 11.98 24.74 27.83
N GLU A 534 12.58 24.66 29.03
CA GLU A 534 12.71 25.82 29.94
C GLU A 534 13.64 26.92 29.42
N MET A 535 14.54 26.59 28.48
CA MET A 535 15.47 27.56 27.87
C MET A 535 14.92 28.19 26.59
N ALA A 536 13.73 27.78 26.12
CA ALA A 536 13.12 28.33 24.92
C ALA A 536 12.52 29.73 25.21
N SER A 537 13.26 30.77 24.86
CA SER A 537 12.79 32.16 24.89
C SER A 537 11.78 32.42 23.76
N GLY A 538 10.53 31.96 23.91
CA GLY A 538 9.55 32.05 22.81
C GLY A 538 8.11 31.58 23.05
N GLY A 539 7.66 31.42 24.30
CA GLY A 539 6.32 30.91 24.60
C GLY A 539 6.26 29.38 24.62
N ASN A 540 5.12 28.79 24.29
CA ASN A 540 4.93 27.34 24.37
C ASN A 540 5.49 26.62 23.11
N PRO A 541 6.62 25.89 23.22
CA PRO A 541 7.30 25.32 22.06
C PRO A 541 6.47 24.25 21.35
N VAL A 542 5.71 23.44 22.10
CA VAL A 542 4.84 22.41 21.55
C VAL A 542 3.71 23.02 20.73
N LEU A 543 3.06 24.05 21.26
CA LEU A 543 2.01 24.77 20.54
C LEU A 543 2.56 25.41 19.27
N ASN A 544 3.70 26.11 19.34
CA ASN A 544 4.32 26.75 18.18
C ASN A 544 4.65 25.73 17.08
N TYR A 545 5.21 24.59 17.46
CA TYR A 545 5.49 23.48 16.55
C TYR A 545 4.20 22.95 15.89
N LEU A 546 3.17 22.66 16.67
CA LEU A 546 1.91 22.14 16.12
C LEU A 546 1.16 23.17 15.27
N GLN A 547 1.25 24.47 15.59
CA GLN A 547 0.69 25.53 14.76
C GLN A 547 1.35 25.60 13.39
N LYS A 548 2.65 25.32 13.28
CA LYS A 548 3.34 25.19 11.99
C LYS A 548 2.93 23.92 11.24
N MET A 549 2.77 22.81 11.95
CA MET A 549 2.52 21.49 11.32
C MET A 549 1.08 21.30 10.86
N CYS A 550 0.12 21.85 11.59
CA CYS A 550 -1.31 21.61 11.37
C CYS A 550 -1.97 22.75 10.60
N ALA A 551 -2.88 22.40 9.69
CA ALA A 551 -3.62 23.38 8.90
C ALA A 551 -4.75 24.08 9.68
N ASN A 552 -5.29 23.45 10.74
CA ASN A 552 -6.26 24.06 11.64
C ASN A 552 -5.56 24.86 12.76
N ASP A 553 -6.34 25.65 13.51
CA ASP A 553 -5.87 26.24 14.76
C ASP A 553 -5.93 25.18 15.87
N VAL A 554 -4.75 24.88 16.43
CA VAL A 554 -4.60 23.88 17.49
C VAL A 554 -4.55 24.50 18.89
N ASN A 555 -4.57 25.84 19.01
CA ASN A 555 -4.67 26.55 20.28
C ASN A 555 -6.11 26.55 20.83
N ILE A 556 -6.69 25.36 20.92
CA ILE A 556 -8.02 25.11 21.46
C ILE A 556 -7.97 24.98 22.99
N THR A 557 -9.10 25.07 23.67
CA THR A 557 -9.16 24.88 25.12
C THR A 557 -8.66 23.49 25.54
N VAL A 558 -7.93 23.39 26.65
CA VAL A 558 -7.56 22.09 27.24
C VAL A 558 -8.80 21.21 27.44
N GLY A 559 -8.70 19.91 27.15
CA GLY A 559 -9.85 19.01 27.15
C GLY A 559 -10.61 18.96 25.81
N HIS A 560 -10.23 19.76 24.82
CA HIS A 560 -10.87 19.76 23.49
C HIS A 560 -10.05 18.98 22.46
N ILE A 561 -10.72 18.65 21.36
CA ILE A 561 -10.19 17.90 20.23
C ILE A 561 -10.35 18.75 18.97
N VAL A 562 -9.33 18.77 18.11
CA VAL A 562 -9.41 19.38 16.78
C VAL A 562 -9.09 18.35 15.71
N HIS A 563 -9.90 18.33 14.66
CA HIS A 563 -9.60 17.61 13.42
C HIS A 563 -8.80 18.53 12.49
N THR A 564 -7.63 18.05 12.05
CA THR A 564 -6.70 18.83 11.21
C THR A 564 -5.90 17.93 10.30
N GLY A 565 -5.48 18.47 9.14
CA GLY A 565 -4.43 17.87 8.32
C GLY A 565 -3.05 18.42 8.67
N MET A 566 -2.01 17.58 8.53
CA MET A 566 -0.64 18.05 8.30
C MET A 566 -0.38 17.95 6.80
N LEU A 567 0.07 19.04 6.18
CA LEU A 567 0.16 19.14 4.73
C LEU A 567 1.61 19.29 4.26
N ASN A 568 1.86 19.00 2.99
CA ASN A 568 3.08 19.36 2.29
C ASN A 568 2.97 20.74 1.61
N ASP A 569 4.05 21.23 1.02
CA ASP A 569 4.10 22.56 0.37
C ASP A 569 3.12 22.73 -0.80
N ARG A 570 2.60 21.63 -1.36
CA ARG A 570 1.57 21.63 -2.41
C ARG A 570 0.15 21.67 -1.83
N GLY A 571 0.01 21.69 -0.50
CA GLY A 571 -1.26 21.63 0.21
C GLY A 571 -1.86 20.22 0.32
N GLY A 572 -1.14 19.19 -0.13
CA GLY A 572 -1.59 17.80 -0.07
C GLY A 572 -1.36 17.19 1.31
N TYR A 573 -2.17 16.20 1.71
CA TYR A 573 -2.05 15.58 3.04
C TYR A 573 -0.77 14.73 3.19
N GLU A 574 0.00 15.02 4.23
CA GLU A 574 0.99 14.08 4.79
C GLU A 574 0.39 13.28 5.95
N ASN A 575 -0.62 13.84 6.62
CA ASN A 575 -1.38 13.16 7.66
C ASN A 575 -2.78 13.76 7.82
N ASP A 576 -3.77 12.91 8.02
CA ASP A 576 -5.11 13.28 8.47
C ASP A 576 -5.24 12.87 9.94
N CYS A 577 -5.43 13.81 10.86
CA CYS A 577 -5.31 13.51 12.29
C CYS A 577 -6.25 14.28 13.20
N MET A 578 -6.46 13.71 14.38
CA MET A 578 -7.07 14.42 15.50
C MET A 578 -6.01 14.75 16.53
N LEU A 579 -6.04 15.98 17.03
CA LEU A 579 -5.21 16.43 18.14
C LEU A 579 -6.08 16.68 19.37
N ILE A 580 -5.66 16.10 20.48
CA ILE A 580 -6.30 16.25 21.78
C ILE A 580 -5.37 17.08 22.66
N ARG A 581 -5.82 18.26 23.10
CA ARG A 581 -5.03 19.12 23.97
C ARG A 581 -5.18 18.69 25.42
N GLN A 582 -4.14 18.08 25.98
CA GLN A 582 -4.18 17.47 27.32
C GLN A 582 -3.79 18.40 28.46
N SER A 583 -2.88 19.31 28.20
CA SER A 583 -2.47 20.42 29.07
C SER A 583 -2.14 21.62 28.19
N ASP A 584 -1.64 22.69 28.78
CA ASP A 584 -1.21 23.85 28.00
C ASP A 584 -0.15 23.49 26.96
N ASP A 585 0.71 22.50 27.25
CA ASP A 585 1.91 22.10 26.52
C ASP A 585 1.98 20.61 26.11
N SER A 586 0.92 19.81 26.35
CA SER A 586 0.87 18.39 25.97
C SER A 586 -0.30 18.11 25.03
N TYR A 587 -0.02 17.36 23.96
CA TYR A 587 -1.02 16.91 23.00
C TYR A 587 -0.92 15.40 22.78
N PHE A 588 -2.07 14.78 22.54
CA PHE A 588 -2.18 13.40 22.09
C PHE A 588 -2.73 13.38 20.67
N MET A 589 -1.99 12.81 19.74
CA MET A 589 -2.35 12.72 18.34
C MET A 589 -2.83 11.33 17.98
N ILE A 590 -3.90 11.26 17.19
CA ILE A 590 -4.40 10.03 16.58
C ILE A 590 -4.23 10.13 15.06
N SER A 591 -3.71 9.08 14.44
CA SER A 591 -3.51 9.03 12.99
C SER A 591 -3.84 7.64 12.41
N PRO A 592 -4.14 7.54 11.10
CA PRO A 592 -4.43 6.28 10.41
C PRO A 592 -3.37 5.21 10.68
N SER A 593 -3.80 3.96 10.87
CA SER A 593 -2.91 2.83 11.20
C SER A 593 -1.72 2.69 10.25
N SER A 594 -1.94 2.96 8.96
CA SER A 594 -0.92 2.84 7.92
C SER A 594 0.10 3.97 7.87
N GLN A 595 0.04 4.93 8.80
CA GLN A 595 0.96 6.07 8.83
C GLN A 595 2.03 5.98 9.91
N GLN A 596 1.94 5.05 10.86
CA GLN A 596 2.80 4.96 12.05
C GLN A 596 4.26 5.38 11.81
N THR A 597 5.00 4.72 10.91
CA THR A 597 6.39 5.08 10.58
C THR A 597 6.49 6.42 9.84
N ARG A 598 5.75 6.59 8.74
CA ARG A 598 5.85 7.76 7.87
C ARG A 598 5.55 9.07 8.61
N ILE A 599 4.49 9.10 9.41
CA ILE A 599 4.11 10.32 10.11
C ILE A 599 5.06 10.64 11.25
N TYR A 600 5.51 9.63 11.99
CA TYR A 600 6.50 9.84 13.03
C TYR A 600 7.76 10.47 12.43
N GLU A 601 8.19 9.99 11.26
CA GLU A 601 9.34 10.56 10.56
C GLU A 601 9.09 11.98 10.02
N TRP A 602 7.95 12.22 9.36
CA TRP A 602 7.58 13.55 8.87
C TRP A 602 7.58 14.60 9.98
N MET A 603 7.03 14.24 11.15
CA MET A 603 7.03 15.10 12.33
C MET A 603 8.45 15.28 12.88
N SER A 604 9.22 14.20 13.02
CA SER A 604 10.58 14.23 13.55
C SER A 604 11.50 15.14 12.72
N ARG A 605 11.38 15.11 11.39
CA ARG A 605 12.12 15.99 10.48
C ARG A 605 11.79 17.48 10.59
N ASN A 606 10.62 17.80 11.14
CA ASN A 606 10.16 19.17 11.30
C ASN A 606 10.27 19.68 12.75
N LEU A 607 10.83 18.88 13.67
CA LEU A 607 11.06 19.29 15.04
C LEU A 607 12.02 20.49 15.12
N PRO A 608 11.84 21.36 16.13
CA PRO A 608 12.84 22.35 16.50
C PRO A 608 14.20 21.69 16.79
N THR A 609 15.29 22.32 16.36
CA THR A 609 16.66 21.79 16.54
C THR A 609 17.19 21.93 17.95
N ASP A 610 16.52 22.71 18.81
CA ASP A 610 16.88 22.96 20.21
C ASP A 610 16.37 21.87 21.16
N GLY A 611 15.67 20.84 20.67
CA GLY A 611 15.14 19.78 21.50
C GLY A 611 14.04 20.23 22.47
N SER A 612 13.35 21.34 22.17
CA SER A 612 12.25 21.88 22.97
C SER A 612 10.95 21.08 22.87
N VAL A 613 10.83 20.18 21.89
CA VAL A 613 9.66 19.33 21.65
C VAL A 613 10.08 17.87 21.49
N MET A 614 9.32 16.95 22.07
CA MET A 614 9.54 15.50 22.02
C MET A 614 8.30 14.78 21.48
N LEU A 615 8.53 13.70 20.73
CA LEU A 615 7.50 12.83 20.15
C LEU A 615 7.66 11.40 20.69
N ASN A 616 6.59 10.83 21.23
CA ASN A 616 6.58 9.44 21.70
C ASN A 616 5.50 8.64 20.98
N ASP A 617 5.89 7.57 20.27
CA ASP A 617 4.92 6.60 19.75
C ASP A 617 4.38 5.73 20.89
N VAL A 618 3.14 5.99 21.28
CA VAL A 618 2.43 5.26 22.34
C VAL A 618 1.37 4.32 21.77
N THR A 619 1.50 3.93 20.50
CA THR A 619 0.48 3.16 19.77
C THR A 619 0.08 1.88 20.50
N SER A 620 1.05 1.16 21.05
CA SER A 620 0.84 -0.11 21.76
C SER A 620 0.40 0.06 23.22
N MET A 621 0.53 1.25 23.80
CA MET A 621 0.15 1.51 25.20
C MET A 621 -1.37 1.56 25.40
N TYR A 622 -2.13 1.78 24.33
CA TYR A 622 -3.58 1.95 24.39
C TYR A 622 -4.32 0.93 23.52
N THR A 623 -5.28 0.26 24.14
CA THR A 623 -6.38 -0.42 23.46
C THR A 623 -7.49 0.59 23.23
N VAL A 624 -8.05 0.63 22.01
CA VAL A 624 -9.04 1.62 21.62
C VAL A 624 -10.36 0.96 21.28
N ILE A 625 -11.40 1.31 22.02
CA ILE A 625 -12.75 0.75 21.88
C ILE A 625 -13.71 1.86 21.50
N ASN A 626 -14.31 1.75 20.33
CA ASN A 626 -15.41 2.60 19.90
C ASN A 626 -16.73 2.02 20.45
N VAL A 627 -17.48 2.84 21.20
CA VAL A 627 -18.81 2.52 21.73
C VAL A 627 -19.82 3.36 20.98
N VAL A 628 -20.47 2.78 20.00
CA VAL A 628 -21.22 3.50 18.94
C VAL A 628 -22.69 3.14 19.00
N GLY A 629 -23.58 4.12 18.91
CA GLY A 629 -25.02 3.94 18.75
C GLY A 629 -25.84 4.77 19.74
N PRO A 630 -27.16 4.85 19.55
CA PRO A 630 -28.04 5.73 20.32
C PRO A 630 -28.09 5.38 21.82
N LYS A 631 -27.78 4.13 22.20
CA LYS A 631 -27.77 3.66 23.59
C LYS A 631 -26.39 3.71 24.26
N SER A 632 -25.38 4.25 23.57
CA SER A 632 -24.01 4.37 24.08
C SER A 632 -23.92 5.22 25.35
N THR A 633 -24.57 6.39 25.39
CA THR A 633 -24.53 7.28 26.56
C THR A 633 -25.15 6.65 27.80
N PRO A 634 -26.37 6.08 27.77
CA PRO A 634 -26.92 5.32 28.90
C PRO A 634 -26.00 4.21 29.42
N LEU A 635 -25.44 3.38 28.53
CA LEU A 635 -24.51 2.31 28.91
C LEU A 635 -23.26 2.88 29.60
N MET A 636 -22.65 3.91 29.02
CA MET A 636 -21.46 4.54 29.59
C MET A 636 -21.76 5.19 30.94
N SER A 637 -22.94 5.79 31.12
CA SER A 637 -23.38 6.36 32.40
C SER A 637 -23.53 5.30 33.49
N GLU A 638 -23.99 4.09 33.15
CA GLU A 638 -24.10 3.00 34.12
C GLU A 638 -22.74 2.42 34.52
N LEU A 639 -21.78 2.43 33.59
CA LEU A 639 -20.42 1.92 33.81
C LEU A 639 -19.50 2.90 34.53
N SER A 640 -19.91 4.16 34.69
CA SER A 640 -19.11 5.20 35.31
C SER A 640 -19.82 5.80 36.51
N ASN A 641 -19.08 6.05 37.59
CA ASN A 641 -19.58 6.82 38.73
C ASN A 641 -19.49 8.35 38.48
N SER A 642 -19.20 8.77 37.26
CA SER A 642 -19.02 10.17 36.85
C SER A 642 -19.90 10.50 35.64
N ASP A 643 -20.19 11.79 35.44
CA ASP A 643 -20.94 12.21 34.26
C ASP A 643 -20.11 12.02 32.98
N VAL A 644 -20.54 11.05 32.17
CA VAL A 644 -19.94 10.71 30.87
C VAL A 644 -20.41 11.61 29.73
N ARG A 645 -21.37 12.52 29.98
CA ARG A 645 -21.86 13.43 28.94
C ARG A 645 -20.79 14.47 28.62
N LEU A 646 -20.36 14.44 27.37
CA LEU A 646 -19.29 15.29 26.86
C LEU A 646 -19.80 16.05 25.64
N ALA A 647 -19.44 17.34 25.53
CA ALA A 647 -19.68 18.09 24.32
C ALA A 647 -18.93 17.42 23.14
N PRO A 648 -19.48 17.47 21.91
CA PRO A 648 -18.79 16.93 20.74
C PRO A 648 -17.37 17.49 20.62
N PHE A 649 -16.41 16.65 20.20
CA PHE A 649 -14.99 17.02 20.10
C PHE A 649 -14.37 17.51 21.43
N THR A 650 -14.81 16.94 22.54
CA THR A 650 -14.12 17.06 23.84
C THR A 650 -13.73 15.70 24.37
N TYR A 651 -12.79 15.68 25.31
CA TYR A 651 -12.40 14.47 26.01
C TYR A 651 -12.32 14.71 27.52
N LYS A 652 -12.50 13.64 28.29
CA LYS A 652 -12.18 13.59 29.74
C LYS A 652 -11.54 12.27 30.10
N LYS A 653 -10.77 12.26 31.18
CA LYS A 653 -10.37 11.03 31.87
C LYS A 653 -11.44 10.68 32.89
N LEU A 654 -11.99 9.48 32.80
CA LEU A 654 -13.07 9.00 33.66
C LEU A 654 -12.80 7.55 34.08
N ASN A 655 -13.43 7.13 35.18
CA ASN A 655 -13.37 5.76 35.62
C ASN A 655 -14.45 4.95 34.90
N ILE A 656 -14.07 3.80 34.32
CA ILE A 656 -14.99 2.86 33.67
C ILE A 656 -14.86 1.49 34.33
N GLY A 657 -15.93 1.06 35.00
CA GLY A 657 -15.88 -0.07 35.91
C GLY A 657 -14.87 0.19 37.04
N TYR A 658 -13.74 -0.51 37.00
CA TYR A 658 -12.65 -0.39 37.98
C TYR A 658 -11.36 0.13 37.36
N ALA A 659 -11.38 0.44 36.06
CA ALA A 659 -10.25 1.06 35.37
C ALA A 659 -10.32 2.57 35.60
N SER A 660 -9.27 3.12 36.20
CA SER A 660 -9.15 4.55 36.42
C SER A 660 -8.59 5.27 35.19
N ASP A 661 -8.91 6.55 35.05
CA ASP A 661 -8.28 7.46 34.08
C ASP A 661 -8.37 7.02 32.60
N VAL A 662 -9.43 6.30 32.24
CA VAL A 662 -9.71 5.96 30.84
C VAL A 662 -10.03 7.25 30.08
N MET A 663 -9.33 7.50 28.99
CA MET A 663 -9.56 8.68 28.16
C MET A 663 -10.77 8.44 27.26
N ILE A 664 -11.83 9.20 27.48
CA ILE A 664 -13.10 9.10 26.76
C ILE A 664 -13.25 10.32 25.88
N MET A 665 -13.37 10.09 24.56
CA MET A 665 -13.55 11.14 23.56
C MET A 665 -15.00 11.13 23.03
N SER A 666 -15.62 12.29 22.95
CA SER A 666 -16.95 12.49 22.35
C SER A 666 -16.85 12.67 20.83
N PHE A 667 -16.36 11.62 20.18
CA PHE A 667 -16.22 11.52 18.73
C PHE A 667 -16.15 10.04 18.33
N THR A 668 -16.66 9.70 17.16
CA THR A 668 -16.55 8.37 16.57
C THR A 668 -16.07 8.45 15.13
N HIS A 669 -15.29 7.46 14.71
CA HIS A 669 -14.81 7.34 13.33
C HIS A 669 -15.88 6.80 12.35
N THR A 670 -17.14 6.66 12.79
CA THR A 670 -18.26 6.13 12.00
C THR A 670 -19.26 7.21 11.58
N GLY A 671 -19.18 8.40 12.17
CA GLY A 671 -20.20 9.44 12.01
C GLY A 671 -21.51 9.15 12.78
N MET A 672 -21.53 8.13 13.62
CA MET A 672 -22.67 7.78 14.49
C MET A 672 -22.44 8.29 15.92
N PRO A 673 -23.49 8.57 16.71
CA PRO A 673 -23.31 9.03 18.09
C PRO A 673 -22.57 7.98 18.92
N GLY A 674 -21.75 8.41 19.86
CA GLY A 674 -20.99 7.50 20.72
C GLY A 674 -19.70 8.10 21.26
N TYR A 675 -18.86 7.22 21.81
CA TYR A 675 -17.59 7.58 22.41
C TYR A 675 -16.46 6.69 21.89
N CYS A 676 -15.25 7.23 21.89
CA CYS A 676 -14.03 6.47 21.67
C CYS A 676 -13.23 6.41 22.96
N LEU A 677 -13.00 5.20 23.47
CA LEU A 677 -12.30 4.94 24.72
C LEU A 677 -10.85 4.55 24.41
N TYR A 678 -9.91 5.32 24.93
CA TYR A 678 -8.49 5.01 24.94
C TYR A 678 -8.14 4.43 26.31
N VAL A 679 -8.12 3.11 26.37
CA VAL A 679 -7.92 2.32 27.58
C VAL A 679 -6.44 1.94 27.66
N PRO A 680 -5.74 2.21 28.78
CA PRO A 680 -4.43 1.61 29.01
C PRO A 680 -4.51 0.10 28.82
N SER A 681 -3.62 -0.47 28.00
CA SER A 681 -3.77 -1.84 27.49
C SER A 681 -3.92 -2.91 28.58
N GLU A 682 -3.37 -2.68 29.77
CA GLU A 682 -3.50 -3.58 30.94
C GLU A 682 -4.94 -3.69 31.49
N TYR A 683 -5.79 -2.67 31.28
CA TYR A 683 -7.19 -2.66 31.73
C TYR A 683 -8.19 -3.04 30.64
N ALA A 684 -7.71 -3.30 29.41
CA ALA A 684 -8.55 -3.50 28.23
C ALA A 684 -9.57 -4.63 28.40
N LEU A 685 -9.13 -5.80 28.90
CA LEU A 685 -10.01 -6.96 29.12
C LEU A 685 -11.11 -6.66 30.15
N HIS A 686 -10.78 -5.94 31.22
CA HIS A 686 -11.75 -5.54 32.24
C HIS A 686 -12.79 -4.59 31.65
N VAL A 687 -12.35 -3.50 30.99
CA VAL A 687 -13.27 -2.52 30.41
C VAL A 687 -14.17 -3.17 29.35
N TYR A 688 -13.60 -4.02 28.49
CA TYR A 688 -14.35 -4.75 27.48
C TYR A 688 -15.38 -5.72 28.10
N ASP A 689 -14.99 -6.52 29.09
CA ASP A 689 -15.91 -7.43 29.79
C ASP A 689 -17.08 -6.68 30.42
N ARG A 690 -16.81 -5.54 31.06
CA ARG A 690 -17.86 -4.69 31.65
C ARG A 690 -18.79 -4.11 30.58
N LEU A 691 -18.24 -3.61 29.46
CA LEU A 691 -19.02 -3.13 28.32
C LEU A 691 -19.95 -4.22 27.78
N MET A 692 -19.45 -5.44 27.61
CA MET A 692 -20.25 -6.54 27.04
C MET A 692 -21.25 -7.13 28.05
N THR A 693 -20.89 -7.18 29.33
CA THR A 693 -21.75 -7.74 30.38
C THR A 693 -22.92 -6.81 30.71
N VAL A 694 -22.65 -5.54 31.00
CA VAL A 694 -23.69 -4.53 31.28
C VAL A 694 -24.41 -4.13 29.99
N GLY A 695 -23.67 -4.03 28.88
CA GLY A 695 -24.21 -3.69 27.57
C GLY A 695 -25.22 -4.68 27.03
N ARG A 696 -25.35 -5.89 27.60
CA ARG A 696 -26.39 -6.86 27.23
C ARG A 696 -27.79 -6.23 27.26
N ASP A 697 -28.10 -5.46 28.30
CA ASP A 697 -29.42 -4.82 28.46
C ASP A 697 -29.64 -3.66 27.46
N TYR A 698 -28.53 -3.16 26.89
CA TYR A 698 -28.51 -2.13 25.87
C TYR A 698 -28.40 -2.69 24.44
N GLY A 699 -28.32 -4.01 24.28
CA GLY A 699 -28.12 -4.67 22.99
C GLY A 699 -26.70 -4.53 22.43
N ALA A 700 -25.68 -4.49 23.31
CA ALA A 700 -24.29 -4.40 22.91
C ALA A 700 -23.85 -5.61 22.08
N ARG A 701 -23.23 -5.34 20.94
CA ARG A 701 -22.67 -6.35 20.02
C ARG A 701 -21.32 -5.89 19.50
N ASP A 702 -20.42 -6.85 19.31
CA ASP A 702 -19.16 -6.61 18.64
C ASP A 702 -19.38 -6.29 17.16
N VAL A 703 -18.63 -5.32 16.65
CA VAL A 703 -18.75 -4.83 15.27
C VAL A 703 -17.38 -4.80 14.63
N GLY A 704 -17.31 -5.33 13.41
CA GLY A 704 -16.10 -5.41 12.64
C GLY A 704 -15.76 -4.14 11.87
N THR A 705 -14.52 -4.10 11.40
CA THR A 705 -13.97 -2.93 10.71
C THR A 705 -14.46 -2.76 9.28
N LEU A 706 -15.05 -3.80 8.66
CA LEU A 706 -15.73 -3.67 7.36
C LEU A 706 -17.05 -2.92 7.49
N THR A 707 -17.84 -3.20 8.53
CA THR A 707 -19.07 -2.44 8.82
C THR A 707 -18.75 -0.99 9.15
N GLN A 708 -17.68 -0.75 9.94
CA GLN A 708 -17.15 0.59 10.18
C GLN A 708 -16.80 1.33 8.88
N ARG A 709 -16.18 0.62 7.91
CA ARG A 709 -15.83 1.18 6.59
C ARG A 709 -17.08 1.55 5.80
N PHE A 710 -18.13 0.75 5.81
CA PHE A 710 -19.37 1.09 5.10
C PHE A 710 -20.07 2.30 5.73
N LEU A 711 -20.11 2.37 7.06
CA LEU A 711 -20.65 3.52 7.79
C LEU A 711 -19.96 4.83 7.41
N ARG A 712 -18.62 4.86 7.40
CA ARG A 712 -17.90 6.11 7.06
C ARG A 712 -18.14 6.55 5.62
N ILE A 713 -18.27 5.60 4.68
CA ILE A 713 -18.55 5.90 3.26
C ILE A 713 -19.96 6.50 3.11
N ASP A 714 -20.96 5.87 3.74
CA ASP A 714 -22.35 6.37 3.75
C ASP A 714 -22.47 7.77 4.38
N LYS A 715 -21.61 8.09 5.36
CA LYS A 715 -21.53 9.42 6.00
C LYS A 715 -20.64 10.42 5.28
N PHE A 716 -20.15 10.10 4.08
CA PHE A 716 -19.27 10.97 3.30
C PHE A 716 -18.00 11.39 4.05
N ILE A 717 -17.42 10.47 4.83
CA ILE A 717 -16.18 10.70 5.58
C ILE A 717 -15.01 10.17 4.73
N PRO A 718 -14.13 11.03 4.19
CA PRO A 718 -12.96 10.60 3.43
C PRO A 718 -11.95 9.92 4.35
N PHE A 719 -11.16 9.00 3.79
CA PHE A 719 -10.14 8.28 4.57
C PHE A 719 -8.77 8.31 3.90
N TRP A 720 -7.73 8.28 4.74
CA TRP A 720 -6.34 8.24 4.31
C TRP A 720 -6.00 6.98 3.49
N GLY A 721 -5.35 7.19 2.34
CA GLY A 721 -4.97 6.14 1.40
C GLY A 721 -6.09 5.72 0.44
N ASP A 722 -7.32 6.20 0.64
CA ASP A 722 -8.44 6.07 -0.30
C ASP A 722 -8.71 7.44 -0.96
N GLU A 723 -9.32 8.37 -0.21
CA GLU A 723 -9.65 9.73 -0.70
C GLU A 723 -8.53 10.75 -0.40
N LEU A 724 -7.81 10.57 0.71
CA LEU A 724 -6.79 11.52 1.16
C LEU A 724 -5.40 10.97 0.86
N THR A 725 -4.60 11.75 0.13
CA THR A 725 -3.23 11.41 -0.27
C THR A 725 -2.34 12.66 -0.26
N SER A 726 -1.05 12.47 -0.49
CA SER A 726 -0.06 13.55 -0.63
C SER A 726 -0.31 14.48 -1.83
N MET A 727 -1.28 14.13 -2.69
CA MET A 727 -1.66 14.86 -3.91
C MET A 727 -3.09 15.41 -3.86
N THR A 728 -3.74 15.33 -2.69
CA THR A 728 -5.11 15.79 -2.49
C THR A 728 -5.12 16.84 -1.40
N THR A 729 -5.73 17.99 -1.69
CA THR A 729 -5.90 19.09 -0.73
C THR A 729 -7.19 18.95 0.10
N PRO A 730 -7.27 19.54 1.30
CA PRO A 730 -8.49 19.57 2.10
C PRO A 730 -9.71 20.14 1.36
N PHE A 731 -9.50 21.13 0.48
CA PHE A 731 -10.59 21.78 -0.26
C PHE A 731 -11.14 20.90 -1.38
N GLU A 732 -10.29 20.16 -2.09
CA GLU A 732 -10.73 19.17 -3.07
C GLU A 732 -11.53 18.04 -2.40
N ALA A 733 -11.11 17.62 -1.20
CA ALA A 733 -11.77 16.59 -0.41
C ALA A 733 -13.06 17.06 0.30
N GLY A 734 -13.41 18.35 0.21
CA GLY A 734 -14.60 18.92 0.85
C GLY A 734 -14.48 19.13 2.37
N VAL A 735 -13.28 19.03 2.93
CA VAL A 735 -13.00 19.05 4.38
C VAL A 735 -12.56 20.44 4.85
N PHE A 736 -13.23 21.49 4.36
CA PHE A 736 -12.84 22.90 4.58
C PHE A 736 -12.70 23.28 6.06
N TYR A 737 -13.49 22.65 6.93
CA TYR A 737 -13.49 22.91 8.38
C TYR A 737 -12.18 22.49 9.08
N SER A 738 -11.35 21.67 8.43
CA SER A 738 -10.05 21.20 8.95
C SER A 738 -8.90 22.20 8.72
N VAL A 739 -9.18 23.38 8.15
CA VAL A 739 -8.19 24.40 7.78
C VAL A 739 -8.59 25.78 8.30
N ARG A 740 -7.63 26.52 8.88
CA ARG A 740 -7.78 27.92 9.29
C ARG A 740 -6.74 28.78 8.58
N LEU A 741 -7.11 29.34 7.43
CA LEU A 741 -6.23 30.21 6.64
C LEU A 741 -5.98 31.56 7.34
N ASP A 742 -6.89 31.97 8.21
CA ASP A 742 -6.87 33.23 8.94
C ASP A 742 -6.07 33.17 10.25
N LYS A 743 -5.56 31.99 10.65
CA LYS A 743 -4.73 31.89 11.85
C LYS A 743 -3.42 32.67 11.69
N LYS A 744 -2.95 33.23 12.80
CA LYS A 744 -1.82 34.16 12.84
C LYS A 744 -0.52 33.48 12.38
N GLU A 745 -0.30 32.26 12.82
CA GLU A 745 0.89 31.49 12.51
C GLU A 745 0.83 30.92 11.08
N ASN A 746 1.97 30.89 10.41
CA ASN A 746 2.07 30.24 9.10
C ASN A 746 2.21 28.71 9.28
N PHE A 747 1.51 27.94 8.46
CA PHE A 747 1.56 26.48 8.46
C PHE A 747 1.99 25.93 7.10
N ILE A 748 2.57 24.73 7.09
CA ILE A 748 3.05 24.08 5.86
C ILE A 748 1.86 23.85 4.91
N GLY A 749 1.98 24.34 3.66
CA GLY A 749 0.93 24.24 2.65
C GLY A 749 -0.06 25.41 2.60
N ARG A 750 -0.02 26.37 3.53
CA ARG A 750 -0.92 27.54 3.54
C ARG A 750 -0.98 28.27 2.20
N GLN A 751 0.18 28.61 1.66
CA GLN A 751 0.27 29.37 0.40
C GLN A 751 -0.36 28.61 -0.78
N ALA A 752 -0.24 27.27 -0.82
CA ALA A 752 -0.87 26.48 -1.86
C ALA A 752 -2.39 26.52 -1.74
N LEU A 753 -2.92 26.45 -0.52
CA LEU A 753 -4.36 26.54 -0.27
C LEU A 753 -4.92 27.95 -0.54
N GLU A 754 -4.18 29.01 -0.21
CA GLU A 754 -4.56 30.40 -0.54
C GLU A 754 -4.64 30.61 -2.06
N ARG A 755 -3.64 30.12 -2.80
CA ARG A 755 -3.66 30.13 -4.27
C ARG A 755 -4.84 29.33 -4.80
N GLN A 756 -5.06 28.11 -4.31
CA GLN A 756 -6.16 27.26 -4.74
C GLN A 756 -7.54 27.90 -4.46
N LYS A 757 -7.70 28.59 -3.33
CA LYS A 757 -8.93 29.33 -3.01
C LYS A 757 -9.20 30.47 -4.00
N ARG A 758 -8.16 31.14 -4.46
CA ARG A 758 -8.24 32.20 -5.48
C ARG A 758 -8.50 31.64 -6.89
N ASP A 759 -7.77 30.60 -7.26
CA ASP A 759 -7.73 30.07 -8.64
C ASP A 759 -8.86 29.05 -8.93
N GLY A 760 -9.54 28.58 -7.87
CA GLY A 760 -10.62 27.60 -7.92
C GLY A 760 -10.11 26.15 -7.99
N LEU A 761 -11.02 25.22 -7.66
CA LEU A 761 -10.71 23.78 -7.56
C LEU A 761 -10.77 23.11 -8.93
N LYS A 762 -9.76 22.32 -9.31
CA LYS A 762 -9.78 21.57 -10.59
C LYS A 762 -10.39 20.18 -10.46
N LYS A 763 -10.42 19.63 -9.24
CA LYS A 763 -11.10 18.37 -8.91
C LYS A 763 -11.89 18.52 -7.61
N ARG A 764 -12.92 17.70 -7.43
CA ARG A 764 -13.73 17.62 -6.20
C ARG A 764 -14.12 16.19 -5.87
N LEU A 765 -14.07 15.86 -4.59
CA LEU A 765 -14.66 14.62 -4.06
C LEU A 765 -16.18 14.77 -4.04
N VAL A 766 -16.87 13.72 -4.52
CA VAL A 766 -18.33 13.65 -4.61
C VAL A 766 -18.79 12.29 -4.10
N LEU A 767 -19.94 12.26 -3.42
CA LEU A 767 -20.64 11.04 -3.02
C LEU A 767 -21.66 10.69 -4.10
N PHE A 768 -21.70 9.42 -4.50
CA PHE A 768 -22.63 8.90 -5.48
C PHE A 768 -23.42 7.72 -4.91
N HIS A 769 -24.72 7.69 -5.17
CA HIS A 769 -25.51 6.48 -5.07
C HIS A 769 -25.60 5.82 -6.44
N VAL A 770 -25.39 4.50 -6.49
CA VAL A 770 -25.61 3.72 -7.71
C VAL A 770 -27.10 3.45 -7.85
N GLU A 771 -27.65 3.82 -9.00
CA GLU A 771 -29.04 3.59 -9.38
C GLU A 771 -29.15 2.39 -10.32
N ASP A 772 -30.32 1.75 -10.35
CA ASP A 772 -30.68 0.68 -11.29
C ASP A 772 -29.75 -0.56 -11.28
N ILE A 773 -29.10 -0.84 -10.14
CA ILE A 773 -28.25 -2.03 -9.93
C ILE A 773 -29.00 -3.10 -9.12
N ASP A 774 -28.98 -4.36 -9.58
CA ASP A 774 -29.48 -5.50 -8.81
C ASP A 774 -28.38 -5.99 -7.87
N ILE A 775 -28.48 -5.64 -6.59
CA ILE A 775 -27.44 -5.92 -5.60
C ILE A 775 -27.15 -7.42 -5.38
N GLU A 776 -28.07 -8.31 -5.77
CA GLU A 776 -27.89 -9.76 -5.63
C GLU A 776 -27.23 -10.40 -6.85
N LYS A 777 -27.30 -9.76 -8.02
CA LYS A 777 -26.85 -10.36 -9.29
C LYS A 777 -25.73 -9.60 -9.98
N ASP A 778 -25.67 -8.29 -9.79
CA ASP A 778 -24.68 -7.45 -10.44
C ASP A 778 -23.38 -7.39 -9.65
N VAL A 779 -22.28 -7.19 -10.38
CA VAL A 779 -20.96 -6.93 -9.79
C VAL A 779 -21.00 -5.63 -9.00
N TRP A 780 -20.51 -5.64 -7.77
CA TRP A 780 -20.47 -4.45 -6.92
C TRP A 780 -19.32 -3.52 -7.31
N PRO A 781 -19.47 -2.20 -7.08
CA PRO A 781 -18.34 -1.30 -7.09
C PRO A 781 -17.48 -1.51 -5.84
N TRP A 782 -16.17 -1.38 -5.99
CA TRP A 782 -15.19 -1.62 -4.92
C TRP A 782 -14.09 -0.55 -4.83
N GLY A 783 -14.02 0.39 -5.78
CA GLY A 783 -12.93 1.34 -5.96
C GLY A 783 -12.18 1.13 -7.27
N GLY A 784 -11.73 2.22 -7.87
CA GLY A 784 -11.00 2.26 -9.14
C GLY A 784 -11.88 2.35 -10.39
N GLU A 785 -13.20 2.23 -10.26
CA GLU A 785 -14.12 2.34 -11.39
C GLU A 785 -14.09 3.76 -12.00
N PRO A 786 -14.08 3.89 -13.33
CA PRO A 786 -14.14 5.19 -13.98
C PRO A 786 -15.55 5.79 -13.86
N LEU A 787 -15.58 7.12 -13.73
CA LEU A 787 -16.78 7.94 -13.68
C LEU A 787 -16.91 8.73 -14.97
N TYR A 788 -18.13 8.79 -15.50
CA TYR A 788 -18.47 9.54 -16.70
C TYR A 788 -19.55 10.58 -16.41
N ARG A 789 -19.42 11.76 -17.02
CA ARG A 789 -20.45 12.81 -17.05
C ARG A 789 -20.79 13.08 -18.51
N ASN A 790 -22.06 12.91 -18.88
CA ASN A 790 -22.52 13.07 -20.26
C ASN A 790 -21.68 12.24 -21.26
N SER A 791 -21.40 10.98 -20.90
CA SER A 791 -20.57 10.02 -21.65
C SER A 791 -19.08 10.35 -21.77
N GLU A 792 -18.60 11.45 -21.21
CA GLU A 792 -17.17 11.79 -21.15
C GLU A 792 -16.57 11.39 -19.82
N PHE A 793 -15.35 10.83 -19.83
CA PHE A 793 -14.64 10.47 -18.62
C PHE A 793 -14.39 11.74 -17.79
N CYS A 794 -14.79 11.70 -16.52
CA CYS A 794 -14.63 12.83 -15.61
C CYS A 794 -13.92 12.46 -14.31
N GLY A 795 -13.61 11.20 -14.03
CA GLY A 795 -12.99 10.87 -12.75
C GLY A 795 -12.98 9.40 -12.41
N THR A 796 -12.71 9.09 -11.14
CA THR A 796 -12.57 7.71 -10.67
C THR A 796 -13.10 7.57 -9.24
N VAL A 797 -13.76 6.44 -8.98
CA VAL A 797 -14.17 6.03 -7.64
C VAL A 797 -12.94 5.71 -6.80
N THR A 798 -12.85 6.28 -5.60
CA THR A 798 -11.78 6.02 -4.63
C THR A 798 -12.18 4.93 -3.64
N SER A 799 -13.43 4.94 -3.16
CA SER A 799 -13.96 3.89 -2.29
C SER A 799 -15.44 3.65 -2.54
N ALA A 800 -15.87 2.42 -2.26
CA ALA A 800 -17.26 2.01 -2.36
C ALA A 800 -17.66 1.13 -1.18
N GLY A 801 -18.95 1.11 -0.88
CA GLY A 801 -19.56 0.30 0.15
C GLY A 801 -21.08 0.27 0.02
N TYR A 802 -21.75 -0.30 1.02
CA TYR A 802 -23.22 -0.35 1.06
C TYR A 802 -23.76 0.53 2.19
N GLY A 803 -24.68 1.44 1.87
CA GLY A 803 -25.41 2.25 2.82
C GLY A 803 -26.61 1.49 3.33
N PHE A 804 -26.50 0.83 4.50
CA PHE A 804 -27.61 0.06 5.07
C PHE A 804 -28.85 0.90 5.41
N ALA A 805 -28.70 2.22 5.62
CA ALA A 805 -29.83 3.12 5.83
C ALA A 805 -30.55 3.49 4.52
N SER A 806 -29.79 3.62 3.43
CA SER A 806 -30.28 4.02 2.12
C SER A 806 -30.66 2.83 1.25
N GLU A 807 -30.22 1.63 1.63
CA GLU A 807 -30.33 0.38 0.87
C GLU A 807 -29.73 0.49 -0.54
N LYS A 808 -28.62 1.23 -0.64
CA LYS A 808 -27.92 1.49 -1.90
C LYS A 808 -26.43 1.23 -1.80
N LEU A 809 -25.84 0.89 -2.94
CA LEU A 809 -24.39 0.98 -3.10
C LEU A 809 -23.98 2.45 -3.18
N VAL A 810 -22.99 2.80 -2.37
CA VAL A 810 -22.48 4.17 -2.18
C VAL A 810 -21.02 4.21 -2.62
N CYS A 811 -20.66 5.20 -3.43
CA CYS A 811 -19.31 5.42 -3.91
C CYS A 811 -18.85 6.84 -3.55
N LEU A 812 -17.59 6.98 -3.14
CA LEU A 812 -16.88 8.26 -3.14
C LEU A 812 -15.93 8.29 -4.33
N GLY A 813 -15.82 9.43 -5.01
CA GLY A 813 -14.90 9.56 -6.13
C GLY A 813 -14.55 11.01 -6.44
N TYR A 814 -13.34 11.22 -6.97
CA TYR A 814 -12.95 12.53 -7.48
C TYR A 814 -13.43 12.70 -8.90
N ILE A 815 -14.06 13.83 -9.18
CA ILE A 815 -14.34 14.28 -10.53
C ILE A 815 -13.57 15.55 -10.87
N SER A 816 -13.24 15.70 -12.15
CA SER A 816 -12.62 16.84 -12.80
C SER A 816 -13.40 17.14 -14.09
N ARG A 817 -13.19 18.32 -14.67
CA ARG A 817 -13.73 18.59 -16.01
C ARG A 817 -12.97 17.77 -17.06
N PRO A 818 -13.63 17.39 -18.18
CA PRO A 818 -12.97 16.81 -19.35
C PRO A 818 -11.77 17.65 -19.81
N GLU A 819 -10.80 17.04 -20.49
CA GLU A 819 -9.52 17.68 -20.86
C GLU A 819 -9.70 19.01 -21.60
N SER A 820 -10.68 19.08 -22.51
CA SER A 820 -11.03 20.30 -23.27
C SER A 820 -11.32 21.52 -22.39
N ASN A 821 -11.77 21.29 -21.15
CA ASN A 821 -12.15 22.31 -20.18
C ASN A 821 -11.47 22.10 -18.81
N ALA A 822 -10.39 21.33 -18.74
CA ALA A 822 -9.72 20.98 -17.47
C ALA A 822 -9.18 22.21 -16.72
N GLN A 823 -8.98 23.33 -17.41
CA GLN A 823 -8.54 24.59 -16.82
C GLN A 823 -9.66 25.33 -16.08
N LEU A 824 -10.94 25.02 -16.31
CA LEU A 824 -12.04 25.67 -15.61
C LEU A 824 -12.24 25.04 -14.21
N PRO A 825 -12.60 25.83 -13.20
CA PRO A 825 -12.92 25.29 -11.88
C PRO A 825 -14.14 24.34 -11.92
N ILE A 826 -14.11 23.31 -11.07
CA ILE A 826 -15.30 22.58 -10.64
C ILE A 826 -15.96 23.35 -9.51
N THR A 827 -17.22 23.72 -9.73
CA THR A 827 -18.09 24.40 -8.77
C THR A 827 -19.22 23.47 -8.34
N THR A 828 -19.94 23.84 -7.28
CA THR A 828 -21.13 23.09 -6.85
C THR A 828 -22.19 23.02 -7.94
N GLU A 829 -22.37 24.10 -8.71
CA GLU A 829 -23.34 24.18 -9.80
C GLU A 829 -22.99 23.21 -10.93
N PHE A 830 -21.70 23.03 -11.25
CA PHE A 830 -21.27 22.05 -12.25
C PHE A 830 -21.58 20.60 -11.83
N ILE A 831 -21.38 20.30 -10.53
CA ILE A 831 -21.61 18.97 -9.95
C ILE A 831 -23.11 18.68 -9.88
N MET A 832 -23.88 19.64 -9.38
CA MET A 832 -25.32 19.51 -9.09
C MET A 832 -26.21 19.94 -10.26
N ASP A 833 -25.62 20.10 -11.45
CA ASP A 833 -26.33 20.39 -12.70
C ASP A 833 -27.40 19.32 -12.95
N LYS A 834 -28.64 19.75 -13.15
CA LYS A 834 -29.81 18.86 -13.30
C LYS A 834 -29.83 18.17 -14.66
N ASP A 835 -29.18 18.75 -15.65
CA ASP A 835 -29.10 18.19 -17.00
C ASP A 835 -27.89 17.26 -17.15
N ALA A 836 -27.01 17.20 -16.14
CA ALA A 836 -25.87 16.30 -16.13
C ALA A 836 -26.27 14.87 -15.79
N VAL A 837 -25.83 13.93 -16.62
CA VAL A 837 -26.03 12.49 -16.39
C VAL A 837 -24.69 11.85 -16.03
N TYR A 838 -24.63 11.29 -14.83
CA TYR A 838 -23.46 10.59 -14.32
C TYR A 838 -23.61 9.07 -14.48
N HIS A 839 -22.52 8.40 -14.87
CA HIS A 839 -22.42 6.95 -14.92
C HIS A 839 -21.14 6.45 -14.26
N ILE A 840 -21.21 5.26 -13.69
CA ILE A 840 -20.07 4.43 -13.28
C ILE A 840 -19.95 3.26 -14.25
N ASP A 841 -18.72 2.89 -14.63
CA ASP A 841 -18.46 1.64 -15.34
C ASP A 841 -17.93 0.58 -14.36
N ILE A 842 -18.72 -0.46 -14.15
CA ILE A 842 -18.37 -1.59 -13.29
C ILE A 842 -18.14 -2.80 -14.21
N ALA A 843 -16.88 -3.14 -14.42
CA ALA A 843 -16.48 -4.30 -15.23
C ALA A 843 -17.05 -4.31 -16.67
N GLY A 844 -17.15 -3.15 -17.32
CA GLY A 844 -17.68 -3.00 -18.68
C GLY A 844 -19.18 -2.72 -18.73
N LYS A 845 -19.90 -2.76 -17.60
CA LYS A 845 -21.33 -2.41 -17.51
C LYS A 845 -21.51 -1.03 -16.89
N ARG A 846 -22.25 -0.15 -17.57
CA ARG A 846 -22.54 1.20 -17.08
C ARG A 846 -23.82 1.25 -16.24
N PHE A 847 -23.74 1.89 -15.08
CA PHE A 847 -24.87 2.16 -14.20
C PHE A 847 -25.01 3.66 -13.97
N ARG A 848 -26.24 4.14 -13.79
CA ARG A 848 -26.51 5.55 -13.52
C ARG A 848 -26.13 5.89 -12.08
N LEU A 849 -25.67 7.12 -11.86
CA LEU A 849 -25.34 7.65 -10.54
C LEU A 849 -26.22 8.84 -10.16
N ALA A 850 -26.58 8.91 -8.88
CA ALA A 850 -27.11 10.12 -8.24
C ALA A 850 -26.01 10.78 -7.40
N GLN A 851 -25.67 12.04 -7.71
CA GLN A 851 -24.56 12.77 -7.12
C GLN A 851 -24.95 13.64 -5.93
N HIS A 852 -24.06 13.73 -4.94
CA HIS A 852 -24.26 14.43 -3.69
C HIS A 852 -22.97 15.12 -3.21
N ILE A 853 -23.08 16.38 -2.78
CA ILE A 853 -21.96 17.15 -2.17
C ILE A 853 -22.01 17.19 -0.63
N HIS A 854 -23.07 16.63 -0.05
CA HIS A 854 -23.26 16.43 1.38
C HIS A 854 -23.90 15.05 1.59
N PRO A 855 -23.63 14.38 2.73
CA PRO A 855 -24.36 13.16 3.05
C PRO A 855 -25.86 13.47 3.13
N LYS A 856 -26.73 12.58 2.63
CA LYS A 856 -28.16 12.72 2.88
C LYS A 856 -28.38 12.68 4.39
N ALA A 857 -29.21 13.60 4.90
CA ALA A 857 -29.69 13.48 6.27
C ALA A 857 -30.32 12.08 6.40
N ALA A 858 -29.76 11.24 7.27
CA ALA A 858 -30.35 9.94 7.51
C ALA A 858 -31.80 10.15 7.93
N LEU A 859 -32.71 9.30 7.46
CA LEU A 859 -34.11 9.27 7.92
C LEU A 859 -34.25 9.03 9.44
N ALA A 860 -33.13 8.95 10.18
CA ALA A 860 -33.02 8.77 11.62
C ALA A 860 -33.51 9.95 12.48
N CYS A 861 -33.81 11.13 11.90
CA CYS A 861 -34.45 12.22 12.66
C CYS A 861 -35.95 12.01 12.94
N ALA A 862 -36.61 11.02 12.33
CA ALA A 862 -38.01 10.72 12.65
C ALA A 862 -38.15 10.03 14.02
N ILE A 863 -37.19 9.17 14.39
CA ILE A 863 -37.22 8.41 15.65
C ILE A 863 -36.87 9.29 16.86
N GLU A 864 -36.00 10.30 16.69
CA GLU A 864 -35.68 11.27 17.75
C GLU A 864 -36.88 12.13 18.18
N ARG A 865 -37.87 12.34 17.28
CA ARG A 865 -39.10 13.09 17.62
C ARG A 865 -40.12 12.23 18.36
N GLU A 866 -40.24 10.94 18.06
CA GLU A 866 -41.18 10.05 18.75
C GLU A 866 -40.68 9.54 20.12
N HIS A 867 -39.38 9.31 20.29
CA HIS A 867 -38.83 8.73 21.52
C HIS A 867 -38.58 9.72 22.68
N ARG A 868 -38.78 11.03 22.49
CA ARG A 868 -38.88 11.96 23.63
C ARG A 868 -40.09 11.67 24.54
N SER A 869 -41.02 10.80 24.13
CA SER A 869 -42.28 10.53 24.86
C SER A 869 -42.30 9.29 25.76
N LYS A 870 -41.28 8.42 25.77
CA LYS A 870 -41.30 7.18 26.58
C LYS A 870 -40.05 7.02 27.43
N SER A 871 -40.15 7.30 28.74
CA SER A 871 -39.10 6.96 29.70
C SER A 871 -38.95 5.44 29.77
N TYR A 872 -37.80 4.92 29.36
CA TYR A 872 -37.42 3.53 29.61
C TYR A 872 -37.30 3.28 31.12
N ARG A 873 -38.05 2.31 31.65
CA ARG A 873 -37.90 1.80 33.03
C ARG A 873 -37.27 0.41 32.95
N PRO A 874 -36.09 0.16 33.55
CA PRO A 874 -35.48 -1.17 33.58
C PRO A 874 -36.36 -2.15 34.36
N THR A 875 -36.48 -3.39 33.86
CA THR A 875 -37.16 -4.47 34.58
C THR A 875 -36.15 -5.12 35.54
N VAL A 876 -36.38 -4.95 36.84
CA VAL A 876 -35.56 -5.58 37.90
C VAL A 876 -35.74 -7.10 37.86
N VAL A 877 -34.72 -7.83 37.40
CA VAL A 877 -34.69 -9.30 37.53
C VAL A 877 -34.24 -9.65 38.95
N LYS A 878 -35.17 -10.15 39.78
CA LYS A 878 -34.82 -10.73 41.09
C LYS A 878 -34.03 -12.03 40.89
N VAL A 879 -32.75 -12.01 41.26
CA VAL A 879 -31.89 -13.21 41.32
C VAL A 879 -32.42 -14.17 42.39
N LYS A 880 -32.90 -15.35 41.99
CA LYS A 880 -33.18 -16.47 42.91
C LYS A 880 -31.84 -17.05 43.39
N LYS A 881 -31.52 -16.90 44.68
CA LYS A 881 -30.44 -17.64 45.35
C LYS A 881 -30.83 -19.12 45.41
N GLN A 882 -30.16 -19.99 44.65
CA GLN A 882 -30.10 -21.42 44.92
C GLN A 882 -28.80 -21.72 45.69
N TYR A 883 -28.92 -21.85 47.00
CA TYR A 883 -27.95 -22.55 47.84
C TYR A 883 -28.62 -23.84 48.33
N GLN A 884 -28.17 -24.99 47.84
CA GLN A 884 -28.32 -26.29 48.50
C GLN A 884 -26.98 -27.02 48.33
N LYS A 885 -26.16 -27.10 49.39
CA LYS A 885 -26.10 -28.23 50.33
C LYS A 885 -25.79 -29.56 49.62
N THR A 886 -24.52 -29.97 49.68
CA THR A 886 -24.13 -31.39 49.78
C THR A 886 -22.75 -31.48 50.42
N SER A 887 -22.74 -31.80 51.71
CA SER A 887 -21.62 -32.44 52.42
C SER A 887 -22.22 -33.35 53.49
N ARG A 888 -22.14 -34.67 53.28
CA ARG A 888 -22.11 -35.78 54.27
C ARG A 888 -22.44 -37.11 53.57
N ASN A 889 -21.42 -37.79 53.05
CA ASN A 889 -20.81 -39.02 53.58
C ASN A 889 -19.88 -39.61 52.52
#